data_AF-A0A8T7EHM5-F1
#
_entry.id   AF-A0A8T7EHM5-F1
#
_cell.length_a   1.000
_cell.length_b   1.000
_cell.length_c   1.000
_cell.angle_alpha   90.00
_cell.angle_beta   90.00
_cell.angle_gamma   90.00
#
_symmetry.space_group_name_H-M   'P 1'
#
loop_
_entity.id
_entity.type
_entity.pdbx_description
1 polymer ?
#
loop_
_entity_poly.entity_id
_entity_poly.type
_entity_poly.pdbx_seq_one_letter_code
_entity_poly.pdbx_strand_id
1 'polypeptide(L)'
;MRTWNYFRRYWPYALGLTFLVIGLATWGTAVAQEQTTPKGSPVHPTFALLDANGNNVLDSGAPISTMQTCGQCHDTEFIAGHSFHADVGLSQFGQTGVSSWDSSPGLFGRWDPITYRYLSPAEDSVIDLTTAEWLMTIGLRHAGGGPATTSRKGVPLTVLPIKPGDPQTSIVNPETGQLETWDWDTSGTVEMNCFLCHTASPDNEARSQMLQSGQFAWANTATLFHSGIVEPTLDGWHYNTGAFDENGELLPNFITIQDPTNENCGACHGTVHTDLQTPLTLQAALQTSDFLEKSDIYSTLTTGQVMSGQKLLNSGLNLADKLSLNRSWDIHTERVLACTDCHYALNNPIHFQELGGSQPEHLTYDPRRLDLGEYLYRPLHQFAKGQSAQSAIAPELDNTLRRCENCHSIEKTHSWLPYKERHAEALACESCHTPQLYAPALESVNWTAVTPDGAPLTTWRGIDGDVGDLNALITGYEPVLLPRQNSDGSAPLAPYNLITAWYWVYGDPERPVPLRDLQAVWLKGDQYEAHMLQVFDADHDGRLSTTELLIDTPAKEALLANRLAERGLPNARIVGEIRPYSINHNIATGEWATRDCRTCHAEESRITQAISLSGSAPGGVTPTFVNSGGTAVRGDILQQNGALFFKPATSSDDDAVPSIYIFGHSSVYWVDWLGIFLFVGVVMGIVLHSSLRLYFGRQNQPAHTATRRVYMYGVYERLWHWLQTAVILGLLFTGLIIHKPDKFGLFSFNYVVQVHNILALILLVNAALSLFYHLASGEIRQYLPRPRGFIDQAAEQAIYYLRGIFRGDPHPFEKTPDHKLNPLQQITYFGLLNVLLPLQILTGILMWGAQQWPDIAARTGGLPFLAPFHTLIAWALAAFVIMHVYLTTTGHTPTAAIKGMVIGYDEVVME
;
A
#
# COMPACT_ATOMS: atom_id res chain seq x y z
N MET A 1 -7.98 75.64 -31.92
CA MET A 1 -7.63 74.49 -32.78
C MET A 1 -6.35 73.85 -32.26
N ARG A 2 -6.33 72.51 -32.12
CA ARG A 2 -5.13 71.67 -31.92
C ARG A 2 -4.08 72.13 -30.87
N THR A 3 -4.40 72.13 -29.57
CA THR A 3 -3.39 72.01 -28.47
C THR A 3 -3.98 71.68 -27.09
N TRP A 4 -5.28 71.36 -26.98
CA TRP A 4 -5.96 71.18 -25.68
C TRP A 4 -6.62 69.80 -25.49
N ASN A 5 -6.07 68.77 -26.13
CA ASN A 5 -6.52 67.37 -25.97
C ASN A 5 -5.39 66.38 -25.65
N TYR A 6 -4.13 66.83 -25.53
CA TYR A 6 -2.99 65.96 -25.15
C TYR A 6 -2.72 65.95 -23.64
N PHE A 7 -3.05 67.02 -22.90
CA PHE A 7 -2.74 67.13 -21.47
C PHE A 7 -3.69 66.36 -20.53
N ARG A 8 -4.89 65.98 -20.99
CA ARG A 8 -5.87 65.25 -20.16
C ARG A 8 -5.70 63.73 -20.19
N ARG A 9 -4.92 63.20 -21.16
CA ARG A 9 -4.73 61.75 -21.35
C ARG A 9 -3.54 61.17 -20.56
N TYR A 10 -2.59 62.01 -20.12
CA TYR A 10 -1.39 61.57 -19.40
C TYR A 10 -1.33 61.98 -17.91
N TRP A 11 -2.25 62.84 -17.45
CA TRP A 11 -2.35 63.21 -16.03
C TRP A 11 -2.57 62.03 -15.06
N PRO A 12 -3.37 60.99 -15.35
CA PRO A 12 -3.52 59.85 -14.43
C PRO A 12 -2.27 58.94 -14.40
N TYR A 13 -1.40 58.99 -15.41
CA TYR A 13 -0.16 58.20 -15.44
C TYR A 13 1.00 58.89 -14.70
N ALA A 14 1.03 60.23 -14.69
CA ALA A 14 2.03 60.99 -13.93
C ALA A 14 1.80 60.91 -12.41
N LEU A 15 0.55 60.91 -11.95
CA LEU A 15 0.22 60.66 -10.53
C LEU A 15 0.46 59.20 -10.12
N GLY A 16 0.19 58.24 -11.03
CA GLY A 16 0.48 56.82 -10.80
C GLY A 16 1.96 56.51 -10.64
N LEU A 17 2.85 57.17 -11.40
CA LEU A 17 4.30 56.94 -11.30
C LEU A 17 4.90 57.52 -10.01
N THR A 18 4.40 58.67 -9.52
CA THR A 18 4.90 59.26 -8.27
C THR A 18 4.46 58.47 -7.03
N PHE A 19 3.26 57.86 -7.05
CA PHE A 19 2.85 56.91 -6.00
C PHE A 19 3.59 55.57 -6.09
N LEU A 20 3.99 55.12 -7.28
CA LEU A 20 4.82 53.92 -7.45
C LEU A 20 6.26 54.14 -6.93
N VAL A 21 6.86 55.31 -7.16
CA VAL A 21 8.23 55.63 -6.71
C VAL A 21 8.28 55.92 -5.20
N ILE A 22 7.26 56.54 -4.61
CA ILE A 22 7.18 56.73 -3.14
C ILE A 22 6.80 55.41 -2.43
N GLY A 23 6.03 54.52 -3.08
CA GLY A 23 5.78 53.16 -2.61
C GLY A 23 7.01 52.25 -2.68
N LEU A 24 7.85 52.40 -3.72
CA LEU A 24 9.10 51.65 -3.87
C LEU A 24 10.24 52.19 -2.98
N ALA A 25 10.25 53.49 -2.64
CA ALA A 25 11.25 54.07 -1.74
C ALA A 25 10.97 53.82 -0.25
N THR A 26 9.74 53.41 0.12
CA THR A 26 9.39 53.00 1.50
C THR A 26 9.33 51.48 1.70
N TRP A 27 9.56 50.69 0.64
CA TRP A 27 9.70 49.23 0.67
C TRP A 27 11.15 48.76 0.48
N GLY A 28 12.11 49.66 0.75
CA GLY A 28 13.56 49.43 0.61
C GLY A 28 14.32 49.47 1.93
N THR A 29 13.64 49.47 3.08
CA THR A 29 14.29 49.00 4.31
C THR A 29 14.05 47.51 4.35
N ALA A 30 15.10 46.75 4.08
CA ALA A 30 15.20 45.38 4.53
C ALA A 30 14.69 45.34 5.97
N VAL A 31 13.50 44.76 6.16
CA VAL A 31 13.20 44.14 7.44
C VAL A 31 14.26 43.07 7.51
N ALA A 32 15.36 43.38 8.21
CA ALA A 32 16.15 42.34 8.83
C ALA A 32 15.10 41.53 9.57
N GLN A 33 14.78 40.38 8.99
CA GLN A 33 13.96 39.39 9.63
C GLN A 33 14.77 39.11 10.90
N GLU A 34 14.33 39.68 12.03
CA GLU A 34 14.69 39.10 13.31
C GLU A 34 14.35 37.63 13.11
N GLN A 35 15.38 36.81 12.96
CA GLN A 35 15.27 35.39 13.24
C GLN A 35 14.63 35.39 14.62
N THR A 36 13.33 35.10 14.67
CA THR A 36 12.67 34.85 15.93
C THR A 36 13.43 33.67 16.48
N THR A 37 14.34 33.95 17.42
CA THR A 37 15.03 32.91 18.19
C THR A 37 13.92 31.98 18.64
N PRO A 38 13.98 30.68 18.31
CA PRO A 38 12.97 29.74 18.75
C PRO A 38 12.77 29.97 20.24
N LYS A 39 11.56 30.36 20.64
CA LYS A 39 11.27 30.49 22.07
C LYS A 39 11.25 29.04 22.58
N GLY A 40 12.28 28.66 23.32
CA GLY A 40 12.36 27.36 23.96
C GLY A 40 11.12 27.04 24.78
N SER A 41 10.95 25.76 25.10
CA SER A 41 9.87 25.37 26.01
C SER A 41 9.94 26.26 27.24
N PRO A 42 8.85 26.96 27.63
CA PRO A 42 8.83 27.84 28.80
C PRO A 42 9.06 27.10 30.12
N VAL A 43 9.28 25.78 30.05
CA VAL A 43 9.45 24.84 31.17
C VAL A 43 10.93 24.44 31.37
N HIS A 44 11.82 24.63 30.37
CA HIS A 44 13.22 24.18 30.50
C HIS A 44 14.10 25.28 31.15
N PRO A 45 14.72 25.03 32.32
CA PRO A 45 15.68 25.97 32.92
C PRO A 45 17.02 25.97 32.17
N THR A 46 17.94 26.87 32.55
CA THR A 46 19.36 26.71 32.26
C THR A 46 19.91 25.51 33.04
N PHE A 47 21.00 24.90 32.55
CA PHE A 47 21.57 23.69 33.13
C PHE A 47 23.06 23.59 32.82
N ALA A 48 23.80 22.90 33.69
CA ALA A 48 25.21 22.59 33.47
C ALA A 48 25.36 21.37 32.55
N LEU A 49 26.34 21.41 31.66
CA LEU A 49 26.78 20.23 30.90
C LEU A 49 27.76 19.42 31.77
N LEU A 50 27.47 18.14 31.93
CA LEU A 50 28.25 17.22 32.77
C LEU A 50 28.90 16.11 31.94
N ASP A 51 30.06 15.65 32.38
CA ASP A 51 30.72 14.44 31.88
C ASP A 51 30.15 13.16 32.53
N ALA A 52 30.65 12.00 32.11
CA ALA A 52 30.20 10.69 32.63
C ALA A 52 30.43 10.49 34.15
N ASN A 53 31.32 11.26 34.76
CA ASN A 53 31.59 11.24 36.20
C ASN A 53 30.73 12.27 36.97
N GLY A 54 29.89 13.04 36.27
CA GLY A 54 29.05 14.09 36.84
C GLY A 54 29.80 15.40 37.12
N ASN A 55 31.02 15.58 36.59
CA ASN A 55 31.74 16.85 36.71
C ASN A 55 31.33 17.81 35.60
N ASN A 56 31.44 19.11 35.84
CA ASN A 56 31.19 20.12 34.81
C ASN A 56 32.24 19.98 33.68
N VAL A 57 31.78 19.96 32.44
CA VAL A 57 32.65 19.78 31.26
C VAL A 57 33.64 20.93 31.06
N LEU A 58 33.36 22.11 31.60
CA LEU A 58 34.32 23.23 31.60
C LEU A 58 35.55 22.94 32.45
N ASP A 59 35.40 22.15 33.51
CA ASP A 59 36.49 21.79 34.42
C ASP A 59 37.24 20.55 33.93
N SER A 60 36.51 19.55 33.43
CA SER A 60 37.10 18.28 33.03
C SER A 60 37.62 18.27 31.59
N GLY A 61 37.02 19.06 30.70
CA GLY A 61 37.26 18.99 29.26
C GLY A 61 36.84 17.66 28.62
N ALA A 62 36.16 16.78 29.37
CA ALA A 62 35.77 15.45 28.92
C ALA A 62 34.51 15.51 28.04
N PRO A 63 34.17 14.42 27.30
CA PRO A 63 32.93 14.35 26.53
C PRO A 63 31.68 14.50 27.41
N ILE A 64 30.60 15.07 26.84
CA ILE A 64 29.33 15.26 27.54
C ILE A 64 28.66 13.90 27.75
N SER A 65 28.20 13.66 28.97
CA SER A 65 27.22 12.61 29.26
C SER A 65 25.82 13.20 29.24
N THR A 66 25.00 12.78 28.28
CA THR A 66 23.57 13.16 28.23
C THR A 66 22.82 12.51 29.39
N MET A 67 23.27 11.34 29.84
CA MET A 67 22.67 10.63 30.96
C MET A 67 22.86 11.40 32.27
N GLN A 68 24.02 12.01 32.51
CA GLN A 68 24.28 12.85 33.69
C GLN A 68 23.72 14.27 33.52
N THR A 69 23.90 14.89 32.35
CA THR A 69 23.44 16.26 32.06
C THR A 69 21.93 16.38 32.18
N CYS A 70 21.18 15.57 31.43
CA CYS A 70 19.71 15.57 31.51
C CYS A 70 19.22 14.88 32.78
N GLY A 71 20.05 13.99 33.37
CA GLY A 71 19.80 13.30 34.63
C GLY A 71 19.60 14.19 35.84
N GLN A 72 20.04 15.46 35.77
CA GLN A 72 19.79 16.46 36.81
C GLN A 72 18.29 16.71 37.03
N CYS A 73 17.46 16.53 36.00
CA CYS A 73 16.03 16.83 36.03
C CYS A 73 15.14 15.68 35.54
N HIS A 74 15.69 14.70 34.82
CA HIS A 74 14.97 13.58 34.22
C HIS A 74 15.51 12.25 34.71
N ASP A 75 14.67 11.22 34.81
CA ASP A 75 15.11 9.85 35.06
C ASP A 75 15.66 9.24 33.76
N THR A 76 16.88 9.61 33.38
CA THR A 76 17.49 9.20 32.12
C THR A 76 17.66 7.69 31.99
N GLU A 77 17.90 6.98 33.10
CA GLU A 77 17.95 5.52 33.14
C GLU A 77 16.61 4.90 32.74
N PHE A 78 15.50 5.39 33.32
CA PHE A 78 14.16 4.97 32.92
C PHE A 78 13.90 5.26 31.45
N ILE A 79 14.22 6.46 30.97
CA ILE A 79 13.98 6.88 29.59
C ILE A 79 14.73 5.98 28.60
N ALA A 80 16.02 5.74 28.83
CA ALA A 80 16.85 4.91 27.94
C ALA A 80 16.44 3.43 27.99
N GLY A 81 16.07 2.93 29.18
CA GLY A 81 15.58 1.56 29.37
C GLY A 81 14.19 1.31 28.77
N HIS A 82 13.39 2.35 28.56
CA HIS A 82 12.05 2.28 27.96
C HIS A 82 12.02 2.97 26.60
N SER A 83 12.94 2.55 25.72
CA SER A 83 13.07 3.07 24.37
C SER A 83 13.48 1.95 23.40
N PHE A 84 12.58 1.53 22.52
CA PHE A 84 12.94 0.60 21.45
C PHE A 84 13.92 1.23 20.43
N HIS A 85 14.00 2.57 20.39
CA HIS A 85 14.99 3.31 19.59
C HIS A 85 16.40 3.23 20.17
N ALA A 86 16.53 3.02 21.48
CA ALA A 86 17.80 2.74 22.14
C ALA A 86 18.11 1.24 22.09
N ASP A 87 17.14 0.37 22.40
CA ASP A 87 17.34 -1.08 22.47
C ASP A 87 17.67 -1.71 21.10
N VAL A 88 16.93 -1.33 20.05
CA VAL A 88 17.06 -1.81 18.66
C VAL A 88 17.26 -3.33 18.50
N GLY A 89 16.74 -4.13 19.44
CA GLY A 89 16.79 -5.59 19.42
C GLY A 89 17.82 -6.22 20.37
N LEU A 90 18.55 -5.45 21.17
CA LEU A 90 19.48 -6.00 22.18
C LEU A 90 18.75 -6.86 23.22
N SER A 91 17.61 -6.41 23.74
CA SER A 91 16.79 -7.15 24.71
C SER A 91 16.29 -8.49 24.18
N GLN A 92 16.20 -8.63 22.86
CA GLN A 92 15.76 -9.82 22.14
C GLN A 92 16.93 -10.59 21.52
N PHE A 93 18.18 -10.25 21.84
CA PHE A 93 19.35 -10.92 21.29
C PHE A 93 19.37 -12.42 21.67
N GLY A 94 19.66 -13.28 20.70
CA GLY A 94 19.54 -14.74 20.78
C GLY A 94 18.19 -15.28 20.33
N GLN A 95 17.18 -14.43 20.09
CA GLN A 95 15.96 -14.83 19.39
C GLN A 95 16.21 -14.78 17.89
N THR A 96 15.99 -15.90 17.20
CA THR A 96 16.08 -15.93 15.74
C THR A 96 15.09 -14.94 15.15
N GLY A 97 15.60 -14.07 14.30
CA GLY A 97 14.78 -13.11 13.57
C GLY A 97 14.08 -13.77 12.37
N VAL A 98 14.14 -13.08 11.25
CA VAL A 98 13.42 -13.46 10.04
C VAL A 98 14.21 -14.49 9.23
N SER A 99 15.53 -14.33 9.19
CA SER A 99 16.47 -15.28 8.62
C SER A 99 16.95 -16.26 9.69
N SER A 100 17.35 -17.47 9.30
CA SER A 100 17.84 -18.50 10.22
C SER A 100 19.13 -18.11 10.95
N TRP A 101 19.88 -17.16 10.40
CA TRP A 101 21.13 -16.62 10.97
C TRP A 101 20.93 -15.31 11.73
N ASP A 102 19.73 -14.71 11.74
CA ASP A 102 19.48 -13.49 12.51
C ASP A 102 19.67 -13.78 14.00
N SER A 103 20.45 -12.94 14.69
CA SER A 103 20.66 -13.05 16.13
C SER A 103 19.68 -12.19 16.94
N SER A 104 18.83 -11.41 16.28
CA SER A 104 17.75 -10.62 16.89
C SER A 104 16.74 -10.23 15.80
N PRO A 105 15.46 -9.99 16.13
CA PRO A 105 14.49 -9.39 15.21
C PRO A 105 14.73 -7.89 14.89
N GLY A 106 15.63 -7.22 15.63
CA GLY A 106 15.92 -5.79 15.50
C GLY A 106 17.18 -5.46 14.71
N LEU A 107 17.39 -4.16 14.44
CA LEU A 107 18.55 -3.64 13.70
C LEU A 107 19.90 -4.11 14.29
N PHE A 108 19.97 -4.36 15.60
CA PHE A 108 21.12 -4.98 16.25
C PHE A 108 21.00 -6.51 16.27
N GLY A 109 21.42 -7.15 15.17
CA GLY A 109 21.44 -8.61 15.04
C GLY A 109 20.71 -9.17 13.83
N ARG A 110 19.94 -8.34 13.12
CA ARG A 110 19.24 -8.72 11.89
C ARG A 110 20.10 -8.48 10.66
N TRP A 111 20.04 -9.40 9.70
CA TRP A 111 20.61 -9.26 8.37
C TRP A 111 19.91 -8.18 7.55
N ASP A 112 20.70 -7.23 7.06
CA ASP A 112 20.26 -6.19 6.13
C ASP A 112 20.84 -6.46 4.72
N PRO A 113 20.04 -6.99 3.79
CA PRO A 113 20.51 -7.34 2.44
C PRO A 113 20.65 -6.09 1.55
N ILE A 114 20.16 -4.92 1.97
CA ILE A 114 20.34 -3.67 1.25
C ILE A 114 21.76 -3.17 1.45
N THR A 115 22.21 -3.11 2.70
CA THR A 115 23.59 -2.74 3.07
C THR A 115 24.58 -3.88 2.98
N TYR A 116 24.09 -5.13 2.90
CA TYR A 116 24.90 -6.35 2.93
C TYR A 116 25.73 -6.50 4.21
N ARG A 117 25.16 -6.13 5.34
CA ARG A 117 25.85 -6.17 6.64
C ARG A 117 25.14 -7.07 7.64
N TYR A 118 25.94 -7.88 8.33
CA TYR A 118 25.52 -8.88 9.29
C TYR A 118 26.30 -8.75 10.60
N LEU A 119 25.59 -8.50 11.72
CA LEU A 119 26.20 -8.55 13.04
C LEU A 119 26.50 -10.00 13.45
N SER A 120 27.76 -10.40 13.38
CA SER A 120 28.11 -11.79 13.61
C SER A 120 27.99 -12.18 15.09
N PRO A 121 27.35 -13.32 15.40
CA PRO A 121 27.41 -13.94 16.71
C PRO A 121 28.83 -14.46 17.01
N ALA A 122 29.17 -14.71 18.27
CA ALA A 122 30.52 -15.11 18.65
C ALA A 122 30.87 -16.54 18.19
N GLU A 123 29.85 -17.30 17.83
CA GLU A 123 29.88 -18.67 17.37
C GLU A 123 30.26 -18.79 15.89
N ASP A 124 30.18 -17.70 15.13
CA ASP A 124 30.48 -17.71 13.70
C ASP A 124 31.99 -17.78 13.45
N SER A 125 32.38 -18.64 12.51
CA SER A 125 33.79 -18.85 12.16
C SER A 125 34.40 -17.70 11.36
N VAL A 126 33.57 -16.91 10.69
CA VAL A 126 33.97 -15.72 9.94
C VAL A 126 33.08 -14.57 10.38
N ILE A 127 33.71 -13.50 10.86
CA ILE A 127 33.02 -12.32 11.37
C ILE A 127 32.86 -11.32 10.23
N ASP A 128 31.64 -10.84 10.03
CA ASP A 128 31.33 -9.72 9.13
C ASP A 128 31.41 -8.39 9.89
N LEU A 129 30.49 -8.16 10.84
CA LEU A 129 30.54 -7.02 11.77
C LEU A 129 30.81 -7.44 13.22
N THR A 130 31.72 -6.72 13.89
CA THR A 130 31.76 -6.63 15.34
C THR A 130 30.77 -5.60 15.90
N THR A 131 30.59 -5.56 17.23
CA THR A 131 29.76 -4.52 17.88
C THR A 131 30.28 -3.10 17.60
N ALA A 132 31.60 -2.91 17.58
CA ALA A 132 32.19 -1.60 17.25
C ALA A 132 31.91 -1.22 15.79
N GLU A 133 32.11 -2.14 14.84
CA GLU A 133 31.84 -1.87 13.42
C GLU A 133 30.34 -1.63 13.15
N TRP A 134 29.46 -2.29 13.90
CA TRP A 134 28.03 -2.00 13.84
C TRP A 134 27.73 -0.54 14.23
N LEU A 135 28.37 0.00 15.27
CA LEU A 135 28.21 1.43 15.62
C LEU A 135 28.80 2.34 14.55
N MET A 136 29.97 1.99 14.01
CA MET A 136 30.64 2.78 12.95
C MET A 136 29.83 2.82 11.66
N THR A 137 29.08 1.76 11.35
CA THR A 137 28.35 1.61 10.07
C THR A 137 26.87 1.96 10.19
N ILE A 138 26.20 1.47 11.24
CA ILE A 138 24.74 1.56 11.40
C ILE A 138 24.34 2.59 12.47
N GLY A 139 25.29 3.04 13.31
CA GLY A 139 25.03 3.96 14.43
C GLY A 139 24.43 5.31 14.03
N LEU A 140 24.58 5.74 12.77
CA LEU A 140 23.92 6.96 12.26
C LEU A 140 22.40 6.87 12.38
N ARG A 141 21.82 5.67 12.24
CA ARG A 141 20.38 5.37 12.32
C ARG A 141 19.93 4.94 13.73
N HIS A 142 20.80 5.08 14.73
CA HIS A 142 20.55 4.69 16.12
C HIS A 142 20.66 5.90 17.04
N ALA A 143 19.79 5.99 18.05
CA ALA A 143 19.76 7.14 18.95
C ALA A 143 20.86 7.14 20.05
N GLY A 144 21.65 6.06 20.15
CA GLY A 144 22.53 5.79 21.29
C GLY A 144 21.82 5.02 22.41
N GLY A 145 22.58 4.54 23.40
CA GLY A 145 22.08 3.64 24.44
C GLY A 145 22.02 2.17 23.99
N GLY A 146 21.33 1.30 24.74
CA GLY A 146 21.18 -0.12 24.40
C GLY A 146 22.50 -0.80 23.99
N PRO A 147 22.63 -1.34 22.76
CA PRO A 147 23.84 -2.02 22.30
C PRO A 147 25.07 -1.12 22.15
N ALA A 148 24.90 0.20 22.20
CA ALA A 148 25.99 1.15 22.15
C ALA A 148 26.66 1.41 23.51
N THR A 149 26.05 0.96 24.61
CA THR A 149 26.58 1.05 25.98
C THR A 149 26.64 -0.30 26.69
N THR A 150 25.83 -1.26 26.23
CA THR A 150 25.57 -2.53 26.92
C THR A 150 25.87 -3.71 26.01
N SER A 151 26.58 -4.70 26.54
CA SER A 151 26.90 -5.96 25.87
C SER A 151 25.66 -6.84 25.65
N ARG A 152 25.82 -7.85 24.80
CA ARG A 152 24.82 -8.91 24.51
C ARG A 152 24.36 -9.69 25.76
N LYS A 153 25.07 -9.55 26.89
CA LYS A 153 24.75 -10.19 28.18
C LYS A 153 24.24 -9.21 29.25
N GLY A 154 23.95 -7.96 28.88
CA GLY A 154 23.42 -6.95 29.80
C GLY A 154 24.47 -6.30 30.70
N VAL A 155 25.76 -6.45 30.40
CA VAL A 155 26.88 -5.84 31.14
C VAL A 155 27.40 -4.61 30.38
N PRO A 156 27.78 -3.50 31.03
CA PRO A 156 28.35 -2.34 30.34
C PRO A 156 29.57 -2.71 29.47
N LEU A 157 29.70 -2.10 28.30
CA LEU A 157 30.78 -2.41 27.36
C LEU A 157 32.18 -2.06 27.90
N THR A 158 32.29 -0.97 28.66
CA THR A 158 33.53 -0.49 29.27
C THR A 158 34.10 -1.45 30.34
N VAL A 159 33.29 -2.32 30.92
CA VAL A 159 33.78 -3.29 31.92
C VAL A 159 34.01 -4.68 31.34
N LEU A 160 33.85 -4.86 30.02
CA LEU A 160 34.11 -6.13 29.37
C LEU A 160 35.62 -6.43 29.37
N PRO A 161 36.04 -7.63 29.81
CA PRO A 161 37.43 -8.03 29.66
C PRO A 161 37.74 -8.24 28.17
N ILE A 162 38.81 -7.61 27.69
CA ILE A 162 39.29 -7.79 26.32
C ILE A 162 39.60 -9.28 26.10
N LYS A 163 38.87 -9.90 25.17
CA LYS A 163 39.00 -11.32 24.86
C LYS A 163 39.31 -11.48 23.37
N PRO A 164 40.50 -12.00 23.01
CA PRO A 164 40.86 -12.24 21.62
C PRO A 164 39.80 -13.11 20.91
N GLY A 165 39.36 -12.66 19.74
CA GLY A 165 38.35 -13.35 18.94
C GLY A 165 36.90 -13.10 19.36
N ASP A 166 36.64 -12.34 20.44
CA ASP A 166 35.26 -11.96 20.82
C ASP A 166 34.80 -10.74 20.00
N PRO A 167 33.73 -10.84 19.19
CA PRO A 167 33.22 -9.73 18.39
C PRO A 167 32.70 -8.53 19.20
N GLN A 168 32.63 -8.62 20.54
CA GLN A 168 32.28 -7.47 21.38
C GLN A 168 33.50 -6.70 21.88
N THR A 169 34.70 -7.26 21.78
CA THR A 169 35.96 -6.61 22.21
C THR A 169 37.02 -6.68 21.11
N SER A 170 36.56 -6.73 19.87
CA SER A 170 37.40 -6.80 18.68
C SER A 170 36.84 -5.93 17.56
N ILE A 171 37.68 -5.63 16.57
CA ILE A 171 37.34 -5.03 15.29
C ILE A 171 37.98 -5.87 14.19
N VAL A 172 37.34 -6.00 13.02
CA VAL A 172 37.97 -6.70 11.91
C VAL A 172 38.92 -5.77 11.17
N ASN A 173 40.18 -6.18 11.00
CA ASN A 173 41.13 -5.47 10.15
C ASN A 173 40.66 -5.59 8.69
N PRO A 174 40.45 -4.45 7.98
CA PRO A 174 39.86 -4.46 6.64
C PRO A 174 40.77 -5.10 5.57
N GLU A 175 42.09 -5.08 5.76
CA GLU A 175 43.05 -5.65 4.81
C GLU A 175 43.24 -7.16 4.99
N THR A 176 43.28 -7.63 6.23
CA THR A 176 43.64 -9.01 6.56
C THR A 176 42.44 -9.89 6.92
N GLY A 177 41.30 -9.28 7.28
CA GLY A 177 40.13 -9.98 7.82
C GLY A 177 40.33 -10.55 9.23
N GLN A 178 41.47 -10.28 9.88
CA GLN A 178 41.76 -10.76 11.23
C GLN A 178 41.11 -9.85 12.28
N LEU A 179 40.71 -10.44 13.40
CA LEU A 179 40.19 -9.68 14.54
C LEU A 179 41.35 -9.05 15.34
N GLU A 180 41.32 -7.73 15.42
CA GLU A 180 42.18 -6.92 16.30
C GLU A 180 41.41 -6.53 17.56
N THR A 181 42.11 -6.27 18.66
CA THR A 181 41.46 -5.93 19.93
C THR A 181 40.82 -4.54 19.87
N TRP A 182 39.60 -4.43 20.37
CA TRP A 182 38.90 -3.16 20.59
C TRP A 182 38.79 -2.86 22.08
N ASP A 183 39.20 -1.67 22.49
CA ASP A 183 39.17 -1.22 23.88
C ASP A 183 38.11 -0.12 24.09
N TRP A 184 37.06 -0.47 24.81
CA TRP A 184 35.96 0.43 25.14
C TRP A 184 36.35 1.53 26.12
N ASP A 185 37.41 1.37 26.92
CA ASP A 185 37.91 2.43 27.78
C ASP A 185 38.56 3.56 26.95
N THR A 186 39.10 3.21 25.78
CA THR A 186 39.72 4.17 24.85
C THR A 186 38.69 4.83 23.95
N SER A 187 37.78 4.05 23.33
CA SER A 187 36.74 4.60 22.44
C SER A 187 35.61 5.31 23.17
N GLY A 188 35.36 4.89 24.42
CA GLY A 188 34.11 5.10 25.14
C GLY A 188 32.90 4.47 24.43
N THR A 189 31.72 4.86 24.86
CA THR A 189 30.41 4.34 24.40
C THR A 189 29.50 5.48 23.94
N VAL A 190 28.42 5.16 23.21
CA VAL A 190 27.43 6.16 22.77
C VAL A 190 26.20 6.09 23.66
N GLU A 191 26.10 7.01 24.63
CA GLU A 191 24.89 7.19 25.44
C GLU A 191 23.70 7.64 24.59
N MET A 192 22.47 7.42 25.07
CA MET A 192 21.27 7.90 24.38
C MET A 192 21.35 9.43 24.23
N ASN A 193 21.35 9.89 23.00
CA ASN A 193 21.65 11.26 22.66
C ASN A 193 20.38 12.12 22.64
N CYS A 194 20.05 12.69 23.80
CA CYS A 194 18.89 13.57 23.94
C CYS A 194 18.92 14.77 22.98
N PHE A 195 20.12 15.25 22.61
CA PHE A 195 20.25 16.44 21.77
C PHE A 195 19.78 16.23 20.34
N LEU A 196 19.82 14.99 19.82
CA LEU A 196 19.29 14.66 18.48
C LEU A 196 17.83 15.03 18.32
N CYS A 197 17.04 14.81 19.37
CA CYS A 197 15.59 15.00 19.33
C CYS A 197 15.15 16.31 19.97
N HIS A 198 15.89 16.82 20.95
CA HIS A 198 15.43 17.94 21.78
C HIS A 198 16.12 19.27 21.49
N THR A 199 17.02 19.34 20.49
CA THR A 199 17.62 20.61 20.04
C THR A 199 17.10 21.00 18.66
N ALA A 200 17.09 22.30 18.38
CA ALA A 200 16.56 22.85 17.14
C ALA A 200 17.36 22.47 15.88
N SER A 201 18.68 22.35 16.01
CA SER A 201 19.59 22.12 14.88
C SER A 201 20.75 21.20 15.31
N PRO A 202 20.48 19.91 15.62
CA PRO A 202 21.53 18.96 15.95
C PRO A 202 22.45 18.73 14.75
N ASP A 203 23.75 18.65 14.99
CA ASP A 203 24.73 18.34 13.97
C ASP A 203 24.95 16.82 13.86
N ASN A 204 24.11 16.17 13.06
CA ASN A 204 24.21 14.72 12.86
C ASN A 204 25.41 14.32 11.99
N GLU A 205 25.94 15.23 11.17
CA GLU A 205 27.11 14.97 10.33
C GLU A 205 28.39 14.90 11.19
N ALA A 206 28.61 15.89 12.07
CA ALA A 206 29.71 15.87 13.02
C ALA A 206 29.63 14.65 13.95
N ARG A 207 28.40 14.30 14.40
CA ARG A 207 28.16 13.06 15.15
C ARG A 207 28.55 11.82 14.35
N SER A 208 28.12 11.72 13.08
CA SER A 208 28.43 10.61 12.18
C SER A 208 29.94 10.39 12.06
N GLN A 209 30.72 11.47 11.93
CA GLN A 209 32.18 11.41 11.84
C GLN A 209 32.82 10.83 13.11
N MET A 210 32.29 11.14 14.29
CA MET A 210 32.76 10.54 15.55
C MET A 210 32.44 9.05 15.62
N LEU A 211 31.24 8.64 15.18
CA LEU A 211 30.88 7.23 15.10
C LEU A 211 31.78 6.47 14.13
N GLN A 212 31.98 6.98 12.92
CA GLN A 212 32.78 6.33 11.88
C GLN A 212 34.27 6.26 12.24
N SER A 213 34.80 7.23 12.99
CA SER A 213 36.18 7.20 13.48
C SER A 213 36.38 6.38 14.75
N GLY A 214 35.31 5.81 15.32
CA GLY A 214 35.37 5.04 16.56
C GLY A 214 35.54 5.87 17.84
N GLN A 215 35.42 7.19 17.75
CA GLN A 215 35.47 8.13 18.88
C GLN A 215 34.08 8.24 19.54
N PHE A 216 33.53 7.11 19.96
CA PHE A 216 32.15 6.99 20.40
C PHE A 216 31.76 7.94 21.54
N ALA A 217 32.65 8.15 22.52
CA ALA A 217 32.40 9.06 23.64
C ALA A 217 32.07 10.50 23.19
N TRP A 218 32.69 10.96 22.09
CA TRP A 218 32.54 12.32 21.59
C TRP A 218 31.30 12.52 20.69
N ALA A 219 30.57 11.45 20.34
CA ALA A 219 29.44 11.53 19.42
C ALA A 219 28.33 12.47 19.92
N ASN A 220 28.04 12.44 21.23
CA ASN A 220 27.01 13.31 21.83
C ASN A 220 27.47 14.77 21.90
N THR A 221 28.75 15.01 22.20
CA THR A 221 29.34 16.35 22.15
C THR A 221 29.34 16.93 20.74
N ALA A 222 29.75 16.15 19.73
CA ALA A 222 29.82 16.57 18.34
C ALA A 222 28.46 17.00 17.77
N THR A 223 27.36 16.47 18.33
CA THR A 223 25.98 16.88 17.98
C THR A 223 25.74 18.37 18.24
N LEU A 224 26.54 19.00 19.10
CA LEU A 224 26.44 20.43 19.44
C LEU A 224 27.41 21.32 18.65
N PHE A 225 28.16 20.82 17.66
CA PHE A 225 29.21 21.60 16.97
C PHE A 225 28.72 22.98 16.47
N HIS A 226 27.71 23.02 15.60
CA HIS A 226 27.22 24.28 15.05
C HIS A 226 26.34 25.10 16.01
N SER A 227 26.19 24.70 17.28
CA SER A 227 25.48 25.50 18.29
C SER A 227 26.32 26.66 18.85
N GLY A 228 27.64 26.64 18.64
CA GLY A 228 28.57 27.57 19.28
C GLY A 228 28.96 27.21 20.72
N ILE A 229 28.50 26.06 21.23
CA ILE A 229 28.87 25.52 22.55
C ILE A 229 30.23 24.81 22.50
N VAL A 230 30.55 24.14 21.38
CA VAL A 230 31.79 23.38 21.22
C VAL A 230 32.46 23.68 19.89
N GLU A 231 33.79 23.62 19.90
CA GLU A 231 34.64 23.84 18.74
C GLU A 231 35.58 22.63 18.55
N PRO A 232 35.84 22.18 17.31
CA PRO A 232 36.69 21.04 17.04
C PRO A 232 38.16 21.42 17.29
N THR A 233 38.93 20.47 17.81
CA THR A 233 40.38 20.58 18.04
C THR A 233 41.10 19.36 17.47
N LEU A 234 42.43 19.36 17.52
CA LEU A 234 43.23 18.21 17.07
C LEU A 234 43.03 16.96 17.95
N ASP A 235 42.68 17.15 19.23
CA ASP A 235 42.59 16.09 20.24
C ASP A 235 41.14 15.79 20.68
N GLY A 236 40.13 16.31 19.97
CA GLY A 236 38.71 16.16 20.30
C GLY A 236 37.95 17.47 20.20
N TRP A 237 37.20 17.85 21.24
CA TRP A 237 36.37 19.07 21.26
C TRP A 237 36.74 19.99 22.43
N HIS A 238 36.67 21.30 22.19
CA HIS A 238 36.85 22.32 23.21
C HIS A 238 35.54 23.06 23.47
N TYR A 239 35.24 23.32 24.74
CA TYR A 239 34.01 24.03 25.15
C TYR A 239 34.21 25.55 25.08
N ASN A 240 33.28 26.24 24.42
CA ASN A 240 33.25 27.69 24.42
C ASN A 240 32.81 28.22 25.79
N THR A 241 33.74 28.68 26.60
CA THR A 241 33.45 29.22 27.95
C THR A 241 32.48 30.41 27.90
N GLY A 242 32.39 31.13 26.78
CA GLY A 242 31.43 32.22 26.59
C GLY A 242 29.98 31.76 26.40
N ALA A 243 29.74 30.46 26.23
CA ALA A 243 28.41 29.87 26.17
C ALA A 243 27.78 29.62 27.56
N PHE A 244 28.53 29.87 28.63
CA PHE A 244 28.14 29.54 30.01
C PHE A 244 28.14 30.77 30.91
N ASP A 245 27.36 30.71 31.98
CA ASP A 245 27.30 31.72 33.03
C ASP A 245 28.38 31.49 34.11
N GLU A 246 28.35 32.32 35.16
CA GLU A 246 29.30 32.23 36.28
C GLU A 246 29.13 30.96 37.15
N ASN A 247 28.00 30.26 37.02
CA ASN A 247 27.73 28.98 37.69
C ASN A 247 28.11 27.78 36.81
N GLY A 248 28.59 28.02 35.59
CA GLY A 248 28.88 26.97 34.61
C GLY A 248 27.63 26.37 33.97
N GLU A 249 26.50 27.08 34.01
CA GLU A 249 25.27 26.71 33.31
C GLU A 249 25.23 27.34 31.91
N LEU A 250 24.61 26.67 30.94
CA LEU A 250 24.45 27.20 29.59
C LEU A 250 23.59 28.48 29.58
N LEU A 251 24.05 29.48 28.85
CA LEU A 251 23.27 30.69 28.61
C LEU A 251 22.08 30.40 27.68
N PRO A 252 20.89 31.00 27.91
CA PRO A 252 19.66 30.69 27.17
C PRO A 252 19.72 30.87 25.64
N ASN A 253 20.67 31.66 25.14
CA ASN A 253 20.84 31.93 23.71
C ASN A 253 21.70 30.89 22.98
N PHE A 254 22.35 29.96 23.68
CA PHE A 254 23.21 28.93 23.07
C PHE A 254 22.51 27.59 22.91
N ILE A 255 21.56 27.26 23.79
CA ILE A 255 20.76 26.04 23.66
C ILE A 255 19.29 26.34 23.88
N THR A 256 18.46 25.73 23.05
CA THR A 256 17.01 25.80 23.17
C THR A 256 16.48 24.38 23.14
N ILE A 257 16.04 23.91 24.30
CA ILE A 257 15.41 22.60 24.43
C ILE A 257 13.93 22.70 24.04
N GLN A 258 13.51 21.77 23.17
CA GLN A 258 12.17 21.75 22.58
C GLN A 258 11.64 20.33 22.40
N ASP A 259 10.37 20.23 22.00
CA ASP A 259 9.80 18.98 21.51
C ASP A 259 10.44 18.58 20.17
N PRO A 260 10.54 17.28 19.85
CA PRO A 260 11.12 16.84 18.59
C PRO A 260 10.35 17.37 17.38
N THR A 261 11.09 17.95 16.43
CA THR A 261 10.54 18.40 15.16
C THR A 261 10.58 17.30 14.11
N ASN A 262 9.92 17.55 12.98
CA ASN A 262 9.93 16.60 11.87
C ASN A 262 11.36 16.40 11.34
N GLU A 263 12.17 17.46 11.29
CA GLU A 263 13.56 17.40 10.82
C GLU A 263 14.43 16.54 11.73
N ASN A 264 14.23 16.61 13.06
CA ASN A 264 14.91 15.73 14.00
C ASN A 264 14.62 14.25 13.68
N CYS A 265 13.35 13.90 13.42
CA CYS A 265 12.97 12.54 13.00
C CYS A 265 13.56 12.17 11.62
N GLY A 266 13.62 13.13 10.70
CA GLY A 266 14.15 12.97 9.34
C GLY A 266 15.62 12.55 9.30
N ALA A 267 16.42 12.91 10.32
CA ALA A 267 17.85 12.59 10.40
C ALA A 267 18.17 11.07 10.42
N CYS A 268 17.18 10.21 10.69
CA CYS A 268 17.34 8.76 10.68
C CYS A 268 16.30 8.03 9.81
N HIS A 269 15.09 8.60 9.69
CA HIS A 269 13.98 7.89 9.05
C HIS A 269 13.90 8.13 7.55
N GLY A 270 14.16 9.32 7.01
CA GLY A 270 13.82 9.63 5.62
C GLY A 270 13.85 11.12 5.31
N THR A 271 13.62 11.47 4.04
CA THR A 271 13.53 12.86 3.61
C THR A 271 12.33 13.55 4.24
N VAL A 272 12.63 14.49 5.13
CA VAL A 272 11.70 15.47 5.68
C VAL A 272 12.09 16.83 5.13
N HIS A 273 11.12 17.58 4.58
CA HIS A 273 11.37 18.89 4.00
C HIS A 273 10.24 19.86 4.34
N THR A 274 10.47 20.72 5.31
CA THR A 274 9.48 21.70 5.80
C THR A 274 9.72 23.12 5.29
N ASP A 275 10.92 23.43 4.79
CA ASP A 275 11.21 24.72 4.15
C ASP A 275 10.53 24.82 2.78
N LEU A 276 9.37 25.47 2.75
CA LEU A 276 8.61 25.61 1.52
C LEU A 276 9.23 26.57 0.50
N GLN A 277 10.22 27.38 0.89
CA GLN A 277 10.88 28.36 0.00
C GLN A 277 12.00 27.73 -0.81
N THR A 278 12.75 26.80 -0.22
CA THR A 278 13.79 26.07 -0.93
C THR A 278 13.19 24.89 -1.69
N PRO A 279 13.40 24.76 -3.01
CA PRO A 279 12.94 23.60 -3.76
C PRO A 279 13.54 22.30 -3.22
N LEU A 280 12.69 21.31 -2.91
CA LEU A 280 13.11 19.98 -2.46
C LEU A 280 13.94 19.29 -3.56
N THR A 281 15.13 18.83 -3.22
CA THR A 281 15.97 17.99 -4.09
C THR A 281 16.33 16.69 -3.37
N LEU A 282 16.56 15.63 -4.13
CA LEU A 282 17.00 14.33 -3.60
C LEU A 282 18.43 13.98 -4.07
N GLN A 283 19.00 14.73 -5.01
CA GLN A 283 20.24 14.37 -5.69
C GLN A 283 21.44 14.23 -4.75
N ALA A 284 21.62 15.14 -3.79
CA ALA A 284 22.77 15.11 -2.88
C ALA A 284 22.81 13.80 -2.07
N ALA A 285 21.64 13.27 -1.73
CA ALA A 285 21.49 12.03 -0.98
C ALA A 285 21.57 10.76 -1.86
N LEU A 286 21.37 10.90 -3.18
CA LEU A 286 21.34 9.80 -4.15
C LEU A 286 22.64 9.66 -4.98
N GLN A 287 23.55 10.64 -4.92
CA GLN A 287 24.81 10.66 -5.68
C GLN A 287 26.04 10.13 -4.92
N THR A 288 25.93 9.84 -3.62
CA THR A 288 27.07 9.33 -2.85
C THR A 288 27.29 7.85 -3.18
N SER A 289 28.53 7.43 -3.47
CA SER A 289 28.85 6.00 -3.72
C SER A 289 28.47 5.10 -2.54
N ASP A 290 28.42 5.68 -1.33
CA ASP A 290 28.13 5.00 -0.08
C ASP A 290 26.66 5.19 0.37
N PHE A 291 25.75 5.62 -0.52
CA PHE A 291 24.38 5.97 -0.15
C PHE A 291 23.63 4.80 0.53
N LEU A 292 24.00 3.54 0.29
CA LEU A 292 23.37 2.43 0.98
C LEU A 292 23.80 2.33 2.44
N GLU A 293 25.08 2.58 2.75
CA GLU A 293 25.63 2.46 4.11
C GLU A 293 25.43 3.72 4.95
N LYS A 294 25.53 4.90 4.32
CA LYS A 294 25.64 6.19 5.04
C LYS A 294 24.41 7.10 4.89
N SER A 295 23.36 6.64 4.24
CA SER A 295 22.20 7.51 3.99
C SER A 295 21.27 7.63 5.19
N ASP A 296 20.97 8.89 5.51
CA ASP A 296 19.90 9.34 6.41
C ASP A 296 18.49 9.25 5.78
N ILE A 297 18.38 8.98 4.48
CA ILE A 297 17.11 8.92 3.74
C ILE A 297 16.54 7.51 3.56
N TYR A 298 16.81 6.58 4.49
CA TYR A 298 16.52 5.14 4.33
C TYR A 298 15.05 4.80 4.00
N SER A 299 14.04 5.43 4.62
CA SER A 299 12.63 5.19 4.23
C SER A 299 12.33 5.72 2.83
N THR A 300 12.89 6.87 2.45
CA THR A 300 12.75 7.42 1.10
C THR A 300 13.37 6.49 0.07
N LEU A 301 14.56 5.94 0.33
CA LEU A 301 15.20 4.94 -0.53
C LEU A 301 14.34 3.68 -0.68
N THR A 302 13.79 3.19 0.44
CA THR A 302 13.06 1.92 0.44
C THR A 302 11.61 2.02 -0.04
N THR A 303 11.01 3.21 -0.06
CA THR A 303 9.57 3.37 -0.36
C THR A 303 9.21 4.56 -1.24
N GLY A 304 10.11 5.51 -1.48
CA GLY A 304 9.80 6.78 -2.16
C GLY A 304 8.94 7.74 -1.32
N GLN A 305 8.81 7.50 -0.02
CA GLN A 305 8.12 8.42 0.90
C GLN A 305 8.95 9.68 1.15
N VAL A 306 8.30 10.84 1.12
CA VAL A 306 8.87 12.18 1.31
C VAL A 306 7.87 13.00 2.14
N MET A 307 8.25 13.33 3.36
CA MET A 307 7.41 14.07 4.28
C MET A 307 7.59 15.58 4.02
N SER A 308 6.75 16.14 3.15
CA SER A 308 6.82 17.56 2.81
C SER A 308 5.45 18.17 2.50
N GLY A 309 5.22 19.37 3.02
CA GLY A 309 4.08 20.20 2.64
C GLY A 309 4.29 20.93 1.31
N GLN A 310 5.50 20.87 0.73
CA GLN A 310 5.80 21.52 -0.54
C GLN A 310 5.03 20.85 -1.67
N LYS A 311 4.55 21.66 -2.63
CA LYS A 311 3.92 21.13 -3.84
C LYS A 311 4.94 20.41 -4.72
N LEU A 312 4.56 19.29 -5.31
CA LEU A 312 5.38 18.51 -6.24
C LEU A 312 5.93 19.39 -7.38
N LEU A 313 5.08 20.25 -7.97
CA LEU A 313 5.49 21.17 -9.05
C LEU A 313 6.56 22.19 -8.63
N ASN A 314 6.72 22.46 -7.33
CA ASN A 314 7.67 23.42 -6.79
C ASN A 314 8.99 22.75 -6.34
N SER A 315 9.06 21.42 -6.36
CA SER A 315 10.30 20.70 -6.06
C SER A 315 11.39 21.03 -7.09
N GLY A 316 12.65 20.79 -6.73
CA GLY A 316 13.78 20.84 -7.66
C GLY A 316 13.92 19.60 -8.54
N LEU A 317 13.01 18.61 -8.41
CA LEU A 317 13.08 17.34 -9.13
C LEU A 317 12.57 17.43 -10.58
N ASN A 318 13.14 16.63 -11.47
CA ASN A 318 12.72 16.52 -12.87
C ASN A 318 11.54 15.54 -13.02
N LEU A 319 10.36 15.93 -12.52
CA LEU A 319 9.17 15.09 -12.52
C LEU A 319 8.49 15.04 -13.91
N ALA A 320 8.01 13.86 -14.30
CA ALA A 320 7.09 13.72 -15.44
C ALA A 320 5.79 14.49 -15.16
N ASP A 321 5.27 15.18 -16.18
CA ASP A 321 4.06 16.00 -16.11
C ASP A 321 4.03 17.02 -14.95
N LYS A 322 5.21 17.49 -14.51
CA LYS A 322 5.40 18.34 -13.31
C LYS A 322 4.41 19.49 -13.17
N LEU A 323 4.10 20.18 -14.27
CA LEU A 323 3.18 21.33 -14.27
C LEU A 323 1.75 20.97 -13.86
N SER A 324 1.36 19.70 -14.00
CA SER A 324 0.06 19.20 -13.56
C SER A 324 0.02 18.83 -12.07
N LEU A 325 1.18 18.57 -11.44
CA LEU A 325 1.31 18.05 -10.08
C LEU A 325 1.13 19.12 -9.00
N ASN A 326 -0.07 19.69 -8.91
CA ASN A 326 -0.44 20.77 -7.98
C ASN A 326 -0.90 20.31 -6.59
N ARG A 327 -0.37 19.17 -6.11
CA ARG A 327 -0.56 18.68 -4.74
C ARG A 327 0.75 18.72 -3.96
N SER A 328 0.66 18.77 -2.63
CA SER A 328 1.79 18.51 -1.72
C SER A 328 2.30 17.07 -1.84
N TRP A 329 3.54 16.82 -1.39
CA TRP A 329 4.04 15.46 -1.22
C TRP A 329 3.16 14.69 -0.23
N ASP A 330 2.95 15.26 0.96
CA ASP A 330 2.07 14.74 2.01
C ASP A 330 1.14 15.83 2.56
N ILE A 331 -0.16 15.56 2.53
CA ILE A 331 -1.18 16.49 3.04
C ILE A 331 -1.05 16.72 4.55
N HIS A 332 -0.57 15.75 5.32
CA HIS A 332 -0.43 15.92 6.76
C HIS A 332 0.66 16.94 7.08
N THR A 333 1.78 16.90 6.36
CA THR A 333 2.84 17.90 6.49
C THR A 333 2.39 19.27 5.96
N GLU A 334 1.60 19.34 4.88
CA GLU A 334 0.98 20.60 4.43
C GLU A 334 0.06 21.21 5.49
N ARG A 335 -0.61 20.36 6.29
CA ARG A 335 -1.46 20.76 7.41
C ARG A 335 -0.69 20.94 8.73
N VAL A 336 0.64 20.90 8.68
CA VAL A 336 1.54 21.17 9.81
C VAL A 336 1.34 20.15 10.95
N LEU A 337 0.96 18.91 10.61
CA LEU A 337 1.05 17.81 11.58
C LEU A 337 2.53 17.45 11.78
N ALA A 338 2.92 17.30 13.04
CA ALA A 338 4.24 16.83 13.42
C ALA A 338 4.29 15.29 13.45
N CYS A 339 5.48 14.71 13.28
CA CYS A 339 5.71 13.28 13.44
C CYS A 339 5.25 12.81 14.82
N THR A 340 5.51 13.60 15.86
CA THR A 340 5.14 13.33 17.25
C THR A 340 3.63 13.37 17.53
N ASP A 341 2.81 14.01 16.68
CA ASP A 341 1.35 13.99 16.82
C ASP A 341 0.76 12.59 16.53
N CYS A 342 1.46 11.82 15.69
CA CYS A 342 1.13 10.44 15.36
C CYS A 342 1.98 9.46 16.17
N HIS A 343 3.30 9.67 16.21
CA HIS A 343 4.30 8.88 16.93
C HIS A 343 4.56 9.44 18.34
N TYR A 344 3.52 9.54 19.15
CA TYR A 344 3.61 10.12 20.49
C TYR A 344 4.18 9.12 21.52
N ALA A 345 4.78 9.64 22.59
CA ALA A 345 5.10 8.86 23.79
C ALA A 345 3.83 8.28 24.41
N LEU A 346 3.82 6.97 24.67
CA LEU A 346 2.59 6.27 25.08
C LEU A 346 2.04 6.72 26.44
N ASN A 347 2.86 7.31 27.31
CA ASN A 347 2.41 7.89 28.58
C ASN A 347 2.17 9.40 28.51
N ASN A 348 2.17 10.01 27.32
CA ASN A 348 1.91 11.44 27.17
C ASN A 348 0.47 11.78 27.61
N PRO A 349 0.27 12.62 28.64
CA PRO A 349 -1.06 12.85 29.24
C PRO A 349 -2.09 13.53 28.32
N ILE A 350 -1.62 14.17 27.23
CA ILE A 350 -2.48 14.80 26.21
C ILE A 350 -3.03 13.74 25.25
N HIS A 351 -2.18 12.81 24.81
CA HIS A 351 -2.54 11.81 23.81
C HIS A 351 -3.00 10.48 24.41
N PHE A 352 -2.68 10.24 25.69
CA PHE A 352 -3.00 9.03 26.42
C PHE A 352 -4.50 8.72 26.37
N GLN A 353 -4.79 7.56 25.83
CA GLN A 353 -6.04 6.82 26.01
C GLN A 353 -5.65 5.47 26.61
N GLU A 354 -6.34 5.01 27.64
CA GLU A 354 -6.07 3.70 28.24
C GLU A 354 -6.16 2.60 27.17
N LEU A 355 -5.04 1.95 26.89
CA LEU A 355 -4.97 0.82 25.98
C LEU A 355 -5.58 -0.42 26.67
N GLY A 356 -6.48 -1.12 25.98
CA GLY A 356 -6.82 -2.51 26.32
C GLY A 356 -7.81 -2.76 27.47
N GLY A 357 -8.78 -1.87 27.70
CA GLY A 357 -9.91 -2.18 28.60
C GLY A 357 -9.57 -2.18 30.10
N SER A 358 -8.44 -1.59 30.51
CA SER A 358 -8.16 -1.27 31.92
C SER A 358 -9.10 -0.20 32.46
N GLN A 359 -9.65 0.62 31.56
CA GLN A 359 -10.77 1.50 31.84
C GLN A 359 -11.95 0.61 32.27
N PRO A 360 -12.44 0.76 33.51
CA PRO A 360 -13.62 0.02 33.94
C PRO A 360 -14.75 0.26 32.92
N GLU A 361 -15.43 -0.82 32.49
CA GLU A 361 -16.45 -0.78 31.40
C GLU A 361 -17.55 0.28 31.61
N HIS A 362 -17.75 0.74 32.85
CA HIS A 362 -18.75 1.75 33.22
C HIS A 362 -18.24 3.21 33.12
N LEU A 363 -16.95 3.44 32.91
CA LEU A 363 -16.40 4.78 32.73
C LEU A 363 -16.40 5.12 31.24
N THR A 364 -16.84 6.33 30.90
CA THR A 364 -16.67 6.92 29.56
C THR A 364 -15.41 7.78 29.47
N TYR A 365 -14.84 8.15 30.61
CA TYR A 365 -13.63 8.95 30.76
C TYR A 365 -12.93 8.57 32.06
N ASP A 366 -11.65 8.20 31.99
CA ASP A 366 -10.84 7.95 33.17
C ASP A 366 -10.02 9.21 33.55
N PRO A 367 -10.23 9.78 34.75
CA PRO A 367 -9.48 10.96 35.20
C PRO A 367 -8.06 10.64 35.71
N ARG A 368 -7.66 9.38 35.87
CA ARG A 368 -6.38 8.94 36.45
C ARG A 368 -5.22 9.06 35.46
N ARG A 369 -4.93 10.27 34.99
CA ARG A 369 -3.79 10.56 34.10
C ARG A 369 -2.55 10.93 34.90
N LEU A 370 -1.39 10.68 34.32
CA LEU A 370 -0.11 11.18 34.83
C LEU A 370 -0.15 12.71 34.89
N ASP A 371 0.38 13.27 35.98
CA ASP A 371 0.62 14.71 36.06
C ASP A 371 1.73 15.11 35.06
N LEU A 372 1.67 16.34 34.55
CA LEU A 372 2.64 16.81 33.56
C LEU A 372 4.08 16.79 34.12
N GLY A 373 4.27 17.11 35.41
CA GLY A 373 5.59 17.04 36.04
C GLY A 373 6.12 15.61 36.13
N GLU A 374 5.25 14.64 36.42
CA GLU A 374 5.61 13.21 36.45
C GLU A 374 5.95 12.69 35.07
N TYR A 375 5.18 13.07 34.04
CA TYR A 375 5.49 12.76 32.65
C TYR A 375 6.82 13.37 32.21
N LEU A 376 7.10 14.64 32.56
CA LEU A 376 8.38 15.27 32.21
C LEU A 376 9.56 14.62 32.93
N TYR A 377 9.40 14.16 34.17
CA TYR A 377 10.46 13.42 34.88
C TYR A 377 10.72 12.03 34.25
N ARG A 378 9.67 11.32 33.83
CA ARG A 378 9.71 9.95 33.27
C ARG A 378 8.91 9.80 31.97
N PRO A 379 9.31 10.47 30.87
CA PRO A 379 8.64 10.31 29.59
C PRO A 379 9.01 8.95 28.99
N LEU A 380 8.02 8.14 28.59
CA LEU A 380 8.28 6.92 27.84
C LEU A 380 8.80 7.27 26.46
N HIS A 381 9.96 6.74 26.09
CA HIS A 381 10.49 6.81 24.72
C HIS A 381 10.09 5.58 23.88
N GLN A 382 9.16 4.78 24.41
CA GLN A 382 8.31 3.90 23.64
C GLN A 382 7.26 4.75 22.93
N PHE A 383 7.57 5.14 21.68
CA PHE A 383 6.66 5.89 20.84
C PHE A 383 5.62 4.97 20.20
N ALA A 384 4.43 5.52 19.95
CA ALA A 384 3.40 4.81 19.20
C ALA A 384 3.96 4.37 17.84
N LYS A 385 3.83 3.07 17.52
CA LYS A 385 4.38 2.49 16.30
C LYS A 385 3.37 1.66 15.52
N GLY A 386 3.58 1.64 14.21
CA GLY A 386 2.92 0.73 13.29
C GLY A 386 3.77 -0.51 13.01
N GLN A 387 3.41 -1.25 11.96
CA GLN A 387 4.16 -2.40 11.47
C GLN A 387 5.01 -2.01 10.25
N SER A 388 6.28 -2.40 10.24
CA SER A 388 7.21 -2.16 9.12
C SER A 388 8.21 -3.30 9.00
N ALA A 389 8.64 -3.62 7.78
CA ALA A 389 9.72 -4.59 7.54
C ALA A 389 11.07 -4.15 8.10
N GLN A 390 11.24 -2.87 8.44
CA GLN A 390 12.50 -2.33 8.96
C GLN A 390 12.80 -2.85 10.38
N SER A 391 11.78 -3.14 11.20
CA SER A 391 11.98 -3.69 12.54
C SER A 391 10.73 -4.36 13.09
N ALA A 392 10.91 -5.55 13.67
CA ALA A 392 9.85 -6.32 14.35
C ALA A 392 9.97 -6.29 15.89
N ILE A 393 10.80 -5.40 16.44
CA ILE A 393 11.01 -5.25 17.89
C ILE A 393 9.80 -4.60 18.57
N ALA A 394 9.70 -4.77 19.88
CA ALA A 394 8.61 -4.25 20.71
C ALA A 394 7.21 -4.59 20.15
N PRO A 395 6.92 -5.87 19.85
CA PRO A 395 5.64 -6.28 19.23
C PRO A 395 4.41 -5.92 20.10
N GLU A 396 4.59 -5.76 21.41
CA GLU A 396 3.56 -5.27 22.33
C GLU A 396 3.10 -3.83 22.01
N LEU A 397 3.88 -3.08 21.22
CA LEU A 397 3.56 -1.73 20.78
C LEU A 397 3.01 -1.69 19.34
N ASP A 398 2.91 -2.83 18.66
CA ASP A 398 2.32 -2.86 17.32
C ASP A 398 0.87 -2.35 17.36
N ASN A 399 0.50 -1.54 16.38
CA ASN A 399 -0.83 -0.93 16.25
C ASN A 399 -1.20 0.05 17.38
N THR A 400 -0.22 0.56 18.12
CA THR A 400 -0.44 1.68 19.06
C THR A 400 -0.54 3.03 18.35
N LEU A 401 -0.03 3.11 17.11
CA LEU A 401 -0.20 4.28 16.25
C LEU A 401 -1.67 4.49 15.87
N ARG A 402 -2.13 5.75 15.91
CA ARG A 402 -3.44 6.11 15.35
C ARG A 402 -3.48 5.82 13.85
N ARG A 403 -4.52 5.13 13.41
CA ARG A 403 -4.86 4.88 12.00
C ARG A 403 -5.79 5.98 11.48
N CYS A 404 -5.99 6.01 10.16
CA CYS A 404 -6.77 7.04 9.49
C CYS A 404 -8.17 7.20 10.10
N GLU A 405 -8.85 6.11 10.41
CA GLU A 405 -10.21 6.09 10.98
C GLU A 405 -10.30 6.60 12.42
N ASN A 406 -9.18 6.70 13.15
CA ASN A 406 -9.15 7.31 14.48
C ASN A 406 -9.29 8.83 14.42
N CYS A 407 -8.92 9.45 13.29
CA CYS A 407 -8.98 10.90 13.07
C CYS A 407 -10.00 11.32 12.00
N HIS A 408 -10.27 10.45 11.01
CA HIS A 408 -11.12 10.73 9.86
C HIS A 408 -12.40 9.89 9.88
N SER A 409 -13.51 10.53 9.50
CA SER A 409 -14.79 9.83 9.31
C SER A 409 -15.05 9.58 7.83
N ILE A 410 -14.99 8.32 7.41
CA ILE A 410 -15.37 7.89 6.06
C ILE A 410 -16.84 8.23 5.78
N GLU A 411 -17.70 8.09 6.79
CA GLU A 411 -19.13 8.34 6.65
C GLU A 411 -19.46 9.78 6.27
N LYS A 412 -18.76 10.75 6.86
CA LYS A 412 -19.02 12.19 6.64
C LYS A 412 -18.43 12.74 5.35
N THR A 413 -17.44 12.07 4.76
CA THR A 413 -16.60 12.64 3.69
C THR A 413 -16.74 11.91 2.35
N HIS A 414 -16.95 10.59 2.36
CA HIS A 414 -16.92 9.74 1.15
C HIS A 414 -18.31 9.50 0.56
N SER A 415 -19.13 10.55 0.39
CA SER A 415 -20.49 10.43 -0.19
C SER A 415 -20.51 9.87 -1.62
N TRP A 416 -19.38 9.92 -2.32
CA TRP A 416 -19.19 9.37 -3.66
C TRP A 416 -18.97 7.85 -3.69
N LEU A 417 -18.52 7.25 -2.58
CA LEU A 417 -18.14 5.84 -2.50
C LEU A 417 -19.34 5.02 -1.98
N PRO A 418 -19.91 4.11 -2.77
CA PRO A 418 -20.97 3.23 -2.28
C PRO A 418 -20.36 2.12 -1.42
N TYR A 419 -21.15 1.52 -0.51
CA TYR A 419 -20.70 0.40 0.33
C TYR A 419 -19.40 0.69 1.10
N LYS A 420 -19.32 1.83 1.79
CA LYS A 420 -18.10 2.33 2.45
C LYS A 420 -17.48 1.33 3.42
N GLU A 421 -18.29 0.67 4.25
CA GLU A 421 -17.83 -0.35 5.21
C GLU A 421 -17.11 -1.51 4.51
N ARG A 422 -17.67 -2.03 3.40
CA ARG A 422 -17.02 -3.10 2.63
C ARG A 422 -15.69 -2.67 2.03
N HIS A 423 -15.59 -1.42 1.59
CA HIS A 423 -14.33 -0.89 1.10
C HIS A 423 -13.31 -0.73 2.23
N ALA A 424 -13.71 -0.25 3.41
CA ALA A 424 -12.82 -0.11 4.57
C ALA A 424 -12.39 -1.47 5.16
N GLU A 425 -13.21 -2.52 5.02
CA GLU A 425 -12.81 -3.90 5.36
C GLU A 425 -11.77 -4.46 4.39
N ALA A 426 -11.86 -4.12 3.10
CA ALA A 426 -11.01 -4.68 2.05
C ALA A 426 -9.74 -3.86 1.77
N LEU A 427 -9.80 -2.54 1.95
CA LEU A 427 -8.77 -1.57 1.56
C LEU A 427 -8.43 -0.67 2.74
N ALA A 428 -7.14 -0.50 3.00
CA ALA A 428 -6.64 0.56 3.85
C ALA A 428 -6.85 1.92 3.16
N CYS A 429 -6.99 3.00 3.92
CA CYS A 429 -7.21 4.34 3.33
C CYS A 429 -6.06 4.74 2.39
N GLU A 430 -4.84 4.36 2.75
CA GLU A 430 -3.60 4.56 2.02
C GLU A 430 -3.67 3.96 0.59
N SER A 431 -4.41 2.87 0.38
CA SER A 431 -4.56 2.24 -0.93
C SER A 431 -5.26 3.13 -1.97
N CYS A 432 -6.13 4.04 -1.50
CA CYS A 432 -6.79 5.03 -2.36
C CYS A 432 -6.08 6.39 -2.32
N HIS A 433 -5.47 6.74 -1.18
CA HIS A 433 -4.87 8.05 -0.95
C HIS A 433 -3.39 8.14 -1.31
N THR A 434 -2.73 7.02 -1.60
CA THR A 434 -1.35 6.96 -2.09
C THR A 434 -1.31 6.22 -3.44
N PRO A 435 -2.01 6.71 -4.48
CA PRO A 435 -2.10 6.00 -5.74
C PRO A 435 -0.74 5.86 -6.45
N GLN A 436 0.13 6.86 -6.29
CA GLN A 436 1.43 6.96 -6.92
C GLN A 436 2.42 7.75 -6.05
N LEU A 437 3.66 7.29 -6.00
CA LEU A 437 4.79 7.94 -5.32
C LEU A 437 5.65 8.63 -6.37
N TYR A 438 6.14 9.84 -6.06
CA TYR A 438 6.86 10.70 -7.01
C TYR A 438 8.35 10.85 -6.70
N ALA A 439 8.87 10.11 -5.71
CA ALA A 439 10.30 9.95 -5.51
C ALA A 439 10.71 8.56 -6.02
N PRO A 440 11.92 8.41 -6.60
CA PRO A 440 12.47 7.10 -6.91
C PRO A 440 12.57 6.23 -5.66
N ALA A 441 12.44 4.91 -5.84
CA ALA A 441 12.60 3.93 -4.77
C ALA A 441 13.38 2.72 -5.28
N LEU A 442 14.10 2.03 -4.41
CA LEU A 442 14.82 0.81 -4.78
C LEU A 442 13.84 -0.26 -5.29
N GLU A 443 14.17 -0.85 -6.44
CA GLU A 443 13.50 -2.02 -7.00
C GLU A 443 14.24 -3.30 -6.60
N SER A 444 15.55 -3.32 -6.89
CA SER A 444 16.39 -4.46 -6.55
C SER A 444 17.81 -4.04 -6.21
N VAL A 445 18.43 -4.84 -5.33
CA VAL A 445 19.83 -4.69 -4.92
C VAL A 445 20.52 -6.02 -5.20
N ASN A 446 21.48 -6.03 -6.11
CA ASN A 446 22.15 -7.23 -6.55
C ASN A 446 23.63 -7.20 -6.13
N TRP A 447 23.90 -7.83 -4.99
CA TRP A 447 25.23 -8.07 -4.44
C TRP A 447 25.91 -9.32 -5.00
N THR A 448 25.32 -9.98 -6.01
CA THR A 448 26.03 -11.09 -6.67
C THR A 448 27.23 -10.60 -7.47
N ALA A 449 27.19 -9.32 -7.87
CA ALA A 449 28.28 -8.58 -8.49
C ALA A 449 28.59 -7.30 -7.71
N VAL A 450 29.84 -6.86 -7.83
CA VAL A 450 30.38 -5.68 -7.14
C VAL A 450 30.98 -4.74 -8.17
N THR A 451 30.64 -3.46 -8.12
CA THR A 451 31.20 -2.40 -8.97
C THR A 451 32.59 -1.96 -8.48
N PRO A 452 33.37 -1.18 -9.25
CA PRO A 452 34.74 -0.83 -8.86
C PRO A 452 34.85 0.01 -7.58
N ASP A 453 33.78 0.71 -7.21
CA ASP A 453 33.61 1.45 -5.94
C ASP A 453 33.13 0.56 -4.78
N GLY A 454 32.99 -0.76 -4.98
CA GLY A 454 32.62 -1.71 -3.95
C GLY A 454 31.12 -1.81 -3.67
N ALA A 455 30.28 -1.20 -4.52
CA ALA A 455 28.83 -1.13 -4.38
C ALA A 455 28.11 -2.28 -5.16
N PRO A 456 26.82 -2.54 -4.89
CA PRO A 456 26.04 -3.51 -5.65
C PRO A 456 25.50 -2.91 -6.95
N LEU A 457 25.05 -3.77 -7.86
CA LEU A 457 24.17 -3.34 -8.94
C LEU A 457 22.79 -3.02 -8.36
N THR A 458 22.32 -1.79 -8.54
CA THR A 458 20.97 -1.37 -8.10
C THR A 458 20.07 -1.06 -9.27
N THR A 459 18.79 -1.35 -9.12
CA THR A 459 17.74 -0.86 -10.03
C THR A 459 16.71 -0.09 -9.24
N TRP A 460 16.12 0.91 -9.90
CA TRP A 460 15.23 1.88 -9.28
C TRP A 460 13.87 1.90 -9.97
N ARG A 461 12.83 2.16 -9.18
CA ARG A 461 11.46 2.37 -9.64
C ARG A 461 11.18 3.84 -9.86
N GLY A 462 10.32 4.10 -10.84
CA GLY A 462 9.74 5.42 -11.06
C GLY A 462 10.73 6.47 -11.56
N ILE A 463 11.75 6.02 -12.27
CA ILE A 463 12.75 6.87 -12.91
C ILE A 463 13.16 6.27 -14.26
N ASP A 464 13.32 7.13 -15.26
CA ASP A 464 13.89 6.81 -16.56
C ASP A 464 15.27 7.49 -16.66
N GLY A 465 16.32 6.67 -16.58
CA GLY A 465 17.71 7.11 -16.43
C GLY A 465 18.35 6.67 -15.11
N ASP A 466 19.56 7.18 -14.86
CA ASP A 466 20.31 6.92 -13.62
C ASP A 466 19.81 7.84 -12.49
N VAL A 467 19.65 7.29 -11.29
CA VAL A 467 19.22 8.02 -10.09
C VAL A 467 20.16 9.17 -9.72
N GLY A 468 21.43 9.09 -10.12
CA GLY A 468 22.42 10.15 -9.95
C GLY A 468 22.34 11.27 -10.99
N ASP A 469 21.69 11.05 -12.14
CA ASP A 469 21.64 12.04 -13.22
C ASP A 469 20.55 13.10 -12.97
N LEU A 470 20.95 14.37 -12.99
CA LEU A 470 20.02 15.52 -12.86
C LEU A 470 18.99 15.59 -13.99
N ASN A 471 19.29 14.99 -15.15
CA ASN A 471 18.40 14.96 -16.30
C ASN A 471 17.49 13.74 -16.33
N ALA A 472 17.69 12.76 -15.44
CA ALA A 472 16.83 11.59 -15.37
C ALA A 472 15.38 12.02 -15.10
N LEU A 473 14.44 11.42 -15.82
CA LEU A 473 13.03 11.78 -15.72
C LEU A 473 12.40 10.93 -14.62
N ILE A 474 11.91 11.57 -13.57
CA ILE A 474 11.24 10.88 -12.47
C ILE A 474 9.76 10.73 -12.83
N THR A 475 9.37 9.52 -13.21
CA THR A 475 7.98 9.18 -13.58
C THR A 475 7.12 8.84 -12.37
N GLY A 476 7.74 8.52 -11.23
CA GLY A 476 7.07 7.93 -10.09
C GLY A 476 6.59 6.49 -10.35
N TYR A 477 6.07 5.84 -9.32
CA TYR A 477 5.61 4.45 -9.41
C TYR A 477 4.34 4.20 -8.58
N GLU A 478 3.61 3.16 -9.00
CA GLU A 478 2.40 2.68 -8.36
C GLU A 478 2.74 1.51 -7.39
N PRO A 479 2.48 1.63 -6.07
CA PRO A 479 2.80 0.58 -5.09
C PRO A 479 2.09 -0.75 -5.31
N VAL A 480 2.63 -1.88 -4.87
CA VAL A 480 1.81 -3.10 -4.82
C VAL A 480 0.84 -3.03 -3.63
N LEU A 481 -0.35 -3.64 -3.76
CA LEU A 481 -1.29 -3.75 -2.65
C LEU A 481 -1.19 -5.14 -2.01
N LEU A 482 -0.82 -5.19 -0.72
CA LEU A 482 -0.69 -6.43 0.05
C LEU A 482 -1.54 -6.38 1.33
N PRO A 483 -2.08 -7.53 1.80
CA PRO A 483 -2.75 -7.62 3.08
C PRO A 483 -1.84 -7.24 4.26
N ARG A 484 -2.28 -6.26 5.06
CA ARG A 484 -1.66 -5.88 6.34
C ARG A 484 -2.45 -6.47 7.51
N GLN A 485 -1.88 -7.40 8.27
CA GLN A 485 -2.56 -7.99 9.42
C GLN A 485 -2.62 -7.02 10.59
N ASN A 486 -3.83 -6.61 10.94
CA ASN A 486 -4.12 -5.77 12.09
C ASN A 486 -4.35 -6.63 13.35
N SER A 487 -4.19 -6.01 14.53
CA SER A 487 -4.42 -6.68 15.83
C SER A 487 -5.86 -7.16 16.07
N ASP A 488 -6.83 -6.58 15.37
CA ASP A 488 -8.24 -7.00 15.38
C ASP A 488 -8.53 -8.20 14.48
N GLY A 489 -7.50 -8.76 13.82
CA GLY A 489 -7.60 -9.88 12.89
C GLY A 489 -8.04 -9.49 11.48
N SER A 490 -8.30 -8.20 11.21
CA SER A 490 -8.55 -7.72 9.84
C SER A 490 -7.26 -7.68 9.02
N ALA A 491 -7.38 -7.84 7.71
CA ALA A 491 -6.25 -7.83 6.79
C ALA A 491 -6.53 -6.97 5.54
N PRO A 492 -6.81 -5.67 5.68
CA PRO A 492 -7.06 -4.81 4.53
C PRO A 492 -5.81 -4.71 3.65
N LEU A 493 -6.03 -4.55 2.34
CA LEU A 493 -4.94 -4.30 1.40
C LEU A 493 -4.38 -2.90 1.64
N ALA A 494 -3.07 -2.81 1.86
CA ALA A 494 -2.31 -1.59 2.05
C ALA A 494 -1.18 -1.49 1.00
N PRO A 495 -0.65 -0.29 0.70
CA PRO A 495 0.41 -0.11 -0.28
C PRO A 495 1.80 -0.45 0.28
N TYR A 496 2.60 -1.14 -0.54
CA TYR A 496 3.98 -1.53 -0.24
C TYR A 496 4.89 -1.29 -1.45
N ASN A 497 6.17 -1.01 -1.18
CA ASN A 497 7.24 -1.25 -2.15
C ASN A 497 7.84 -2.63 -1.91
N LEU A 498 8.15 -3.36 -2.99
CA LEU A 498 8.88 -4.63 -2.90
C LEU A 498 10.32 -4.39 -3.34
N ILE A 499 11.27 -4.76 -2.47
CA ILE A 499 12.69 -4.74 -2.81
C ILE A 499 13.18 -6.17 -2.92
N THR A 500 13.75 -6.52 -4.07
CA THR A 500 14.38 -7.82 -4.29
C THR A 500 15.87 -7.71 -4.04
N ALA A 501 16.42 -8.50 -3.13
CA ALA A 501 17.85 -8.53 -2.87
C ALA A 501 18.45 -9.87 -3.29
N TRP A 502 19.61 -9.83 -3.94
CA TRP A 502 20.39 -11.00 -4.35
C TRP A 502 21.73 -10.96 -3.67
N TYR A 503 22.10 -12.04 -2.99
CA TYR A 503 23.34 -12.11 -2.21
C TYR A 503 23.93 -13.52 -2.18
N TRP A 504 25.17 -13.62 -1.72
CA TRP A 504 25.86 -14.89 -1.56
C TRP A 504 25.73 -15.41 -0.13
N VAL A 505 25.40 -16.69 0.01
CA VAL A 505 25.52 -17.44 1.27
C VAL A 505 26.51 -18.58 1.11
N TYR A 506 27.14 -19.00 2.20
CA TYR A 506 28.11 -20.10 2.23
C TYR A 506 27.83 -21.06 3.39
N GLY A 507 28.44 -22.24 3.35
CA GLY A 507 28.42 -23.22 4.43
C GLY A 507 27.10 -23.97 4.64
N ASP A 508 27.13 -24.85 5.65
CA ASP A 508 26.00 -25.57 6.23
C ASP A 508 26.24 -25.72 7.75
N PRO A 509 25.50 -25.00 8.63
CA PRO A 509 24.37 -24.12 8.30
C PRO A 509 24.79 -22.90 7.49
N GLU A 510 23.85 -22.38 6.70
CA GLU A 510 24.12 -21.25 5.81
C GLU A 510 24.37 -19.93 6.57
N ARG A 511 25.29 -19.12 6.02
CA ARG A 511 25.64 -17.78 6.49
C ARG A 511 25.83 -16.83 5.31
N PRO A 512 25.46 -15.54 5.43
CA PRO A 512 25.85 -14.53 4.43
C PRO A 512 27.37 -14.48 4.28
N VAL A 513 27.86 -14.38 3.05
CA VAL A 513 29.27 -14.11 2.79
C VAL A 513 29.60 -12.70 3.31
N PRO A 514 30.68 -12.49 4.08
CA PRO A 514 31.07 -11.15 4.52
C PRO A 514 31.36 -10.21 3.35
N LEU A 515 31.01 -8.92 3.49
CA LEU A 515 31.17 -7.94 2.41
C LEU A 515 32.61 -7.84 1.92
N ARG A 516 33.58 -7.86 2.85
CA ARG A 516 35.02 -7.80 2.53
C ARG A 516 35.46 -8.93 1.58
N ASP A 517 34.94 -10.14 1.82
CA ASP A 517 35.35 -11.33 1.08
C ASP A 517 34.69 -11.36 -0.29
N LEU A 518 33.44 -10.89 -0.38
CA LEU A 518 32.77 -10.65 -1.65
C LEU A 518 33.53 -9.61 -2.50
N GLN A 519 33.89 -8.46 -1.92
CA GLN A 519 34.66 -7.44 -2.64
C GLN A 519 36.04 -7.98 -3.08
N ALA A 520 36.72 -8.72 -2.22
CA ALA A 520 38.05 -9.29 -2.53
C ALA A 520 38.03 -10.38 -3.61
N VAL A 521 36.91 -11.06 -3.87
CA VAL A 521 36.85 -12.00 -5.01
C VAL A 521 36.69 -11.27 -6.34
N TRP A 522 36.08 -10.08 -6.35
CA TRP A 522 35.84 -9.26 -7.54
C TRP A 522 37.00 -8.30 -7.87
N LEU A 523 37.55 -7.67 -6.83
CA LEU A 523 38.41 -6.50 -6.95
C LEU A 523 39.84 -6.76 -6.46
N LYS A 524 40.78 -6.06 -7.10
CA LYS A 524 42.16 -5.89 -6.63
C LYS A 524 42.47 -4.40 -6.58
N GLY A 525 42.23 -3.78 -5.42
CA GLY A 525 42.18 -2.33 -5.30
C GLY A 525 40.88 -1.79 -5.91
N ASP A 526 40.99 -0.80 -6.79
CA ASP A 526 39.88 -0.17 -7.52
C ASP A 526 39.61 -0.78 -8.90
N GLN A 527 40.22 -1.94 -9.20
CA GLN A 527 40.11 -2.60 -10.50
C GLN A 527 39.58 -4.01 -10.36
N TYR A 528 38.86 -4.47 -11.39
CA TYR A 528 38.48 -5.87 -11.52
C TYR A 528 39.71 -6.76 -11.63
N GLU A 529 39.65 -7.91 -10.98
CA GLU A 529 40.65 -8.95 -11.16
C GLU A 529 40.67 -9.47 -12.62
N ALA A 530 41.85 -9.88 -13.10
CA ALA A 530 42.05 -10.22 -14.52
C ALA A 530 41.15 -11.36 -15.03
N HIS A 531 40.78 -12.31 -14.17
CA HIS A 531 39.87 -13.40 -14.53
C HIS A 531 38.40 -12.95 -14.61
N MET A 532 38.02 -11.85 -13.94
CA MET A 532 36.68 -11.27 -14.10
C MET A 532 36.53 -10.74 -15.52
N LEU A 533 37.52 -9.98 -16.00
CA LEU A 533 37.55 -9.54 -17.39
C LEU A 533 37.49 -10.74 -18.36
N GLN A 534 38.23 -11.82 -18.11
CA GLN A 534 38.21 -12.98 -19.01
C GLN A 534 36.85 -13.67 -19.17
N VAL A 535 35.98 -13.59 -18.16
CA VAL A 535 34.70 -14.33 -18.13
C VAL A 535 33.50 -13.41 -18.34
N PHE A 536 33.58 -12.16 -17.89
CA PHE A 536 32.48 -11.20 -17.93
C PHE A 536 32.56 -10.22 -19.11
N ASP A 537 33.76 -9.91 -19.63
CA ASP A 537 33.96 -8.99 -20.77
C ASP A 537 33.55 -9.70 -22.08
N ALA A 538 32.29 -9.56 -22.44
CA ALA A 538 31.66 -10.26 -23.54
C ALA A 538 31.92 -9.57 -24.88
N ASP A 539 32.09 -8.23 -24.87
CA ASP A 539 32.42 -7.46 -26.07
C ASP A 539 33.93 -7.26 -26.32
N HIS A 540 34.75 -7.68 -25.36
CA HIS A 540 36.21 -7.66 -25.39
C HIS A 540 36.79 -6.24 -25.46
N ASP A 541 36.12 -5.25 -24.88
CA ASP A 541 36.58 -3.85 -24.84
C ASP A 541 37.54 -3.55 -23.68
N GLY A 542 37.76 -4.53 -22.78
CA GLY A 542 38.62 -4.44 -21.61
C GLY A 542 37.98 -3.75 -20.41
N ARG A 543 36.66 -3.52 -20.42
CA ARG A 543 35.85 -2.97 -19.32
C ARG A 543 34.66 -3.91 -19.08
N LEU A 544 34.03 -3.76 -17.92
CA LEU A 544 32.78 -4.47 -17.61
C LEU A 544 31.66 -3.45 -17.48
N SER A 545 30.69 -3.54 -18.39
CA SER A 545 29.42 -2.83 -18.29
C SER A 545 28.52 -3.46 -17.21
N THR A 546 27.50 -2.73 -16.75
CA THR A 546 26.51 -3.26 -15.79
C THR A 546 25.75 -4.48 -16.32
N THR A 547 25.57 -4.58 -17.64
CA THR A 547 24.93 -5.74 -18.28
C THR A 547 25.83 -6.97 -18.22
N GLU A 548 27.14 -6.79 -18.43
CA GLU A 548 28.11 -7.87 -18.40
C GLU A 548 28.29 -8.47 -17.01
N LEU A 549 28.24 -7.63 -15.97
CA LEU A 549 28.35 -8.01 -14.55
C LEU A 549 27.27 -8.98 -14.07
N LEU A 550 26.16 -9.12 -14.81
CA LEU A 550 25.09 -10.05 -14.45
C LEU A 550 25.59 -11.50 -14.52
N ILE A 551 25.26 -12.28 -13.47
CA ILE A 551 25.51 -13.73 -13.43
C ILE A 551 24.35 -14.45 -14.13
N ASP A 552 24.49 -14.63 -15.43
CA ASP A 552 23.49 -15.20 -16.33
C ASP A 552 23.88 -16.58 -16.89
N THR A 553 25.09 -17.07 -16.55
CA THR A 553 25.59 -18.38 -16.98
C THR A 553 26.15 -19.19 -15.80
N PRO A 554 26.04 -20.53 -15.83
CA PRO A 554 26.64 -21.39 -14.81
C PRO A 554 28.17 -21.21 -14.67
N ALA A 555 28.85 -20.77 -15.74
CA ALA A 555 30.29 -20.53 -15.71
C ALA A 555 30.66 -19.31 -14.86
N LYS A 556 29.90 -18.21 -14.97
CA LYS A 556 30.07 -17.01 -14.13
C LYS A 556 29.83 -17.33 -12.65
N GLU A 557 28.77 -18.07 -12.35
CA GLU A 557 28.45 -18.48 -10.98
C GLU A 557 29.54 -19.39 -10.41
N ALA A 558 29.96 -20.41 -11.16
CA ALA A 558 30.99 -21.34 -10.72
C ALA A 558 32.34 -20.65 -10.48
N LEU A 559 32.71 -19.63 -11.27
CA LEU A 559 33.93 -18.85 -11.04
C LEU A 559 33.93 -18.22 -9.66
N LEU A 560 32.87 -17.51 -9.29
CA LEU A 560 32.77 -16.82 -8.01
C LEU A 560 32.64 -17.79 -6.85
N ALA A 561 31.82 -18.83 -7.00
CA ALA A 561 31.67 -19.87 -5.97
C ALA A 561 33.01 -20.56 -5.66
N ASN A 562 33.82 -20.85 -6.68
CA ASN A 562 35.15 -21.44 -6.50
C ASN A 562 36.12 -20.48 -5.82
N ARG A 563 36.11 -19.19 -6.19
CA ARG A 563 36.97 -18.18 -5.55
C ARG A 563 36.59 -17.95 -4.09
N LEU A 564 35.30 -17.94 -3.76
CA LEU A 564 34.83 -17.89 -2.38
C LEU A 564 35.28 -19.14 -1.60
N ALA A 565 35.19 -20.33 -2.21
CA ALA A 565 35.67 -21.56 -1.60
C ALA A 565 37.19 -21.55 -1.34
N GLU A 566 37.99 -21.00 -2.26
CA GLU A 566 39.44 -20.80 -2.08
C GLU A 566 39.78 -19.86 -0.91
N ARG A 567 38.85 -18.97 -0.54
CA ARG A 567 38.94 -18.09 0.63
C ARG A 567 38.39 -18.73 1.92
N GLY A 568 38.05 -20.01 1.90
CA GLY A 568 37.53 -20.72 3.07
C GLY A 568 36.01 -20.58 3.27
N LEU A 569 35.28 -20.15 2.24
CA LEU A 569 33.82 -20.03 2.23
C LEU A 569 33.21 -21.10 1.30
N PRO A 570 33.17 -22.39 1.72
CA PRO A 570 32.72 -23.48 0.88
C PRO A 570 31.20 -23.43 0.63
N ASN A 571 30.74 -24.13 -0.41
CA ASN A 571 29.31 -24.23 -0.77
C ASN A 571 28.65 -22.85 -0.99
N ALA A 572 29.42 -21.88 -1.48
CA ALA A 572 28.94 -20.56 -1.84
C ALA A 572 27.88 -20.67 -2.94
N ARG A 573 26.73 -20.03 -2.74
CA ARG A 573 25.59 -20.02 -3.66
C ARG A 573 24.81 -18.72 -3.58
N ILE A 574 24.11 -18.39 -4.65
CA ILE A 574 23.25 -17.22 -4.73
C ILE A 574 21.91 -17.54 -4.07
N VAL A 575 21.40 -16.59 -3.28
CA VAL A 575 20.04 -16.59 -2.76
C VAL A 575 19.36 -15.26 -3.13
N GLY A 576 18.05 -15.31 -3.31
CA GLY A 576 17.23 -14.16 -3.61
C GLY A 576 16.10 -14.02 -2.61
N GLU A 577 15.85 -12.81 -2.14
CA GLU A 577 14.76 -12.53 -1.23
C GLU A 577 13.97 -11.29 -1.60
N ILE A 578 12.67 -11.28 -1.26
CA ILE A 578 11.78 -10.14 -1.48
C ILE A 578 11.29 -9.64 -0.12
N ARG A 579 11.54 -8.36 0.17
CA ARG A 579 11.06 -7.70 1.40
C ARG A 579 9.99 -6.64 1.08
N PRO A 580 8.82 -6.70 1.72
CA PRO A 580 7.77 -5.68 1.57
C PRO A 580 7.97 -4.51 2.53
N TYR A 581 8.12 -3.28 2.03
CA TYR A 581 8.24 -2.06 2.84
C TYR A 581 6.93 -1.27 2.79
N SER A 582 6.31 -1.04 3.95
CA SER A 582 4.98 -0.40 4.05
C SER A 582 5.04 1.10 3.73
N ILE A 583 4.01 1.59 3.05
CA ILE A 583 3.87 3.00 2.68
C ILE A 583 2.71 3.60 3.47
N ASN A 584 3.02 4.58 4.33
CA ASN A 584 2.08 5.20 5.26
C ASN A 584 2.05 6.75 5.15
N HIS A 585 2.94 7.33 4.34
CA HIS A 585 3.07 8.75 4.04
C HIS A 585 2.83 9.02 2.55
N ASN A 586 3.06 10.27 2.14
CA ASN A 586 2.74 10.83 0.83
C ASN A 586 1.23 10.86 0.53
N ILE A 587 0.45 10.94 1.60
CA ILE A 587 -1.01 10.89 1.56
C ILE A 587 -1.53 12.08 0.75
N ALA A 588 -2.26 11.77 -0.33
CA ALA A 588 -2.84 12.76 -1.22
C ALA A 588 -4.20 13.25 -0.73
N THR A 589 -4.56 14.47 -1.12
CA THR A 589 -5.90 15.01 -0.88
C THR A 589 -6.96 14.23 -1.67
N GLY A 590 -8.22 14.35 -1.27
CA GLY A 590 -9.33 13.62 -1.91
C GLY A 590 -9.60 13.99 -3.39
N GLU A 591 -8.96 15.00 -3.95
CA GLU A 591 -8.98 15.28 -5.41
C GLU A 591 -8.02 14.35 -6.17
N TRP A 592 -6.92 13.98 -5.53
CA TRP A 592 -5.82 13.18 -6.09
C TRP A 592 -5.89 11.70 -5.69
N ALA A 593 -6.82 11.33 -4.81
CA ALA A 593 -7.08 9.94 -4.45
C ALA A 593 -7.75 9.16 -5.60
N THR A 594 -7.57 7.84 -5.61
CA THR A 594 -8.27 6.93 -6.54
C THR A 594 -9.78 6.98 -6.31
N ARG A 595 -10.52 7.50 -7.30
CA ARG A 595 -11.99 7.66 -7.24
C ARG A 595 -12.75 6.98 -8.37
N ASP A 596 -12.07 6.64 -9.46
CA ASP A 596 -12.68 5.85 -10.52
C ASP A 596 -12.78 4.39 -10.06
N CYS A 597 -14.00 3.91 -9.83
CA CYS A 597 -14.22 2.52 -9.39
C CYS A 597 -13.62 1.51 -10.38
N ARG A 598 -13.51 1.85 -11.68
CA ARG A 598 -12.95 0.95 -12.69
C ARG A 598 -11.48 0.62 -12.43
N THR A 599 -10.73 1.51 -11.79
CA THR A 599 -9.33 1.26 -11.41
C THR A 599 -9.18 -0.03 -10.60
N CYS A 600 -10.16 -0.38 -9.76
CA CYS A 600 -10.14 -1.61 -8.97
C CYS A 600 -11.08 -2.70 -9.53
N HIS A 601 -12.17 -2.34 -10.20
CA HIS A 601 -13.21 -3.28 -10.63
C HIS A 601 -13.08 -3.78 -12.08
N ALA A 602 -12.22 -3.18 -12.90
CA ALA A 602 -11.97 -3.63 -14.27
C ALA A 602 -11.11 -4.91 -14.33
N GLU A 603 -10.97 -5.47 -15.53
CA GLU A 603 -10.08 -6.62 -15.78
C GLU A 603 -8.62 -6.27 -15.43
N GLU A 604 -8.14 -5.10 -15.86
CA GLU A 604 -6.87 -4.51 -15.46
C GLU A 604 -6.99 -3.80 -14.10
N SER A 605 -7.22 -4.59 -13.05
CA SER A 605 -7.38 -4.08 -11.69
C SER A 605 -6.05 -3.70 -11.06
N ARG A 606 -6.03 -2.52 -10.43
CA ARG A 606 -4.93 -2.06 -9.56
C ARG A 606 -4.61 -3.04 -8.42
N ILE A 607 -5.62 -3.81 -7.97
CA ILE A 607 -5.47 -4.76 -6.87
C ILE A 607 -4.60 -5.96 -7.26
N THR A 608 -4.64 -6.38 -8.53
CA THR A 608 -3.89 -7.55 -9.05
C THR A 608 -2.84 -7.17 -10.08
N GLN A 609 -2.52 -5.87 -10.17
CA GLN A 609 -1.49 -5.36 -11.06
C GLN A 609 -0.14 -5.96 -10.68
N ALA A 610 0.55 -6.49 -11.69
CA ALA A 610 1.89 -7.01 -11.49
C ALA A 610 2.89 -5.86 -11.27
N ILE A 611 3.84 -6.06 -10.35
CA ILE A 611 4.95 -5.15 -10.10
C ILE A 611 6.26 -5.84 -10.51
N SER A 612 7.16 -5.11 -11.18
CA SER A 612 8.50 -5.63 -11.49
C SER A 612 9.22 -6.00 -10.19
N LEU A 613 10.00 -7.06 -10.15
CA LEU A 613 10.84 -7.41 -9.00
C LEU A 613 12.31 -7.18 -9.31
N SER A 614 12.73 -7.53 -10.53
CA SER A 614 14.06 -7.27 -11.06
C SER A 614 14.06 -7.53 -12.57
N GLY A 615 14.93 -6.85 -13.31
CA GLY A 615 15.13 -7.09 -14.74
C GLY A 615 15.84 -8.41 -15.07
N SER A 616 16.37 -9.11 -14.06
CA SER A 616 17.08 -10.39 -14.24
C SER A 616 16.94 -11.30 -13.01
N ALA A 617 17.33 -12.57 -13.16
CA ALA A 617 17.40 -13.56 -12.09
C ALA A 617 18.83 -14.12 -12.00
N PRO A 618 19.74 -13.51 -11.21
CA PRO A 618 21.11 -13.97 -11.04
C PRO A 618 21.17 -15.46 -10.67
N GLY A 619 22.01 -16.22 -11.38
CA GLY A 619 22.13 -17.68 -11.19
C GLY A 619 20.88 -18.48 -11.57
N GLY A 620 19.87 -17.86 -12.19
CA GLY A 620 18.57 -18.49 -12.45
C GLY A 620 17.77 -18.81 -11.18
N VAL A 621 18.15 -18.21 -10.04
CA VAL A 621 17.48 -18.41 -8.76
C VAL A 621 16.13 -17.68 -8.78
N THR A 622 15.10 -18.27 -8.18
CA THR A 622 13.80 -17.59 -7.95
C THR A 622 13.80 -17.05 -6.52
N PRO A 623 13.54 -15.75 -6.31
CA PRO A 623 13.63 -15.17 -4.98
C PRO A 623 12.42 -15.57 -4.14
N THR A 624 12.58 -15.63 -2.82
CA THR A 624 11.51 -15.98 -1.88
C THR A 624 11.07 -14.79 -1.05
N PHE A 625 9.78 -14.70 -0.73
CA PHE A 625 9.28 -13.68 0.17
C PHE A 625 9.75 -13.90 1.60
N VAL A 626 10.24 -12.83 2.20
CA VAL A 626 10.70 -12.80 3.57
C VAL A 626 9.63 -12.09 4.41
N ASN A 627 8.95 -12.86 5.26
CA ASN A 627 7.82 -12.36 6.02
C ASN A 627 8.32 -11.62 7.28
N SER A 628 8.34 -10.29 7.22
CA SER A 628 8.66 -9.45 8.37
C SER A 628 7.53 -8.44 8.61
N GLY A 629 6.89 -8.50 9.79
CA GLY A 629 5.94 -7.48 10.23
C GLY A 629 4.49 -7.66 9.75
N GLY A 630 3.89 -8.84 9.94
CA GLY A 630 2.44 -9.04 9.78
C GLY A 630 1.90 -8.88 8.36
N THR A 631 2.77 -8.88 7.34
CA THR A 631 2.35 -8.74 5.94
C THR A 631 2.17 -10.12 5.34
N ALA A 632 0.95 -10.47 4.94
CA ALA A 632 0.71 -11.74 4.30
C ALA A 632 0.84 -11.60 2.78
N VAL A 633 1.58 -12.51 2.15
CA VAL A 633 1.83 -12.45 0.71
C VAL A 633 0.90 -13.43 0.00
N ARG A 634 0.21 -12.93 -1.02
CA ARG A 634 -0.70 -13.70 -1.86
C ARG A 634 -0.49 -13.32 -3.31
N GLY A 635 -0.04 -14.28 -4.12
CA GLY A 635 0.25 -14.07 -5.53
C GLY A 635 1.36 -14.97 -6.03
N ASP A 636 1.72 -14.78 -7.29
CA ASP A 636 2.71 -15.59 -8.00
C ASP A 636 3.88 -14.72 -8.47
N ILE A 637 5.08 -15.31 -8.45
CA ILE A 637 6.24 -14.74 -9.14
C ILE A 637 6.22 -15.25 -10.58
N LEU A 638 6.13 -14.31 -11.53
CA LEU A 638 6.11 -14.57 -12.96
C LEU A 638 7.48 -14.23 -13.54
N GLN A 639 8.01 -15.10 -14.40
CA GLN A 639 9.23 -14.83 -15.16
C GLN A 639 8.88 -14.60 -16.64
N GLN A 640 9.33 -13.48 -17.20
CA GLN A 640 9.11 -13.12 -18.60
C GLN A 640 10.39 -12.53 -19.20
N ASN A 641 10.94 -13.17 -20.23
CA ASN A 641 12.18 -12.75 -20.90
C ASN A 641 13.37 -12.50 -19.93
N GLY A 642 13.47 -13.29 -18.86
CA GLY A 642 14.52 -13.15 -17.84
C GLY A 642 14.16 -12.19 -16.70
N ALA A 643 13.24 -11.24 -16.92
CA ALA A 643 12.74 -10.36 -15.87
C ALA A 643 11.72 -11.08 -14.96
N LEU A 644 11.69 -10.67 -13.70
CA LEU A 644 10.81 -11.19 -12.67
C LEU A 644 9.75 -10.17 -12.29
N PHE A 645 8.52 -10.61 -12.11
CA PHE A 645 7.38 -9.80 -11.71
C PHE A 645 6.63 -10.51 -10.58
N PHE A 646 6.13 -9.76 -9.60
CA PHE A 646 5.17 -10.29 -8.63
C PHE A 646 3.77 -9.89 -9.06
N LYS A 647 2.87 -10.86 -9.20
CA LYS A 647 1.46 -10.64 -9.50
C LYS A 647 0.60 -10.99 -8.28
N PRO A 648 0.03 -9.99 -7.59
CA PRO A 648 -0.89 -10.26 -6.48
C PRO A 648 -2.11 -11.04 -6.95
N ALA A 649 -2.62 -11.90 -6.08
CA ALA A 649 -3.87 -12.61 -6.32
C ALA A 649 -4.97 -12.14 -5.35
N THR A 650 -6.23 -12.41 -5.71
CA THR A 650 -7.40 -12.11 -4.86
C THR A 650 -7.90 -13.31 -4.09
N SER A 651 -7.45 -14.52 -4.40
CA SER A 651 -7.77 -15.77 -3.70
C SER A 651 -6.67 -16.18 -2.73
N SER A 652 -7.04 -16.73 -1.57
CA SER A 652 -6.13 -17.32 -0.59
C SER A 652 -6.61 -18.67 -0.10
N ASP A 653 -5.63 -19.54 0.14
CA ASP A 653 -5.78 -20.79 0.88
C ASP A 653 -5.42 -20.62 2.37
N ASP A 654 -4.90 -19.47 2.78
CA ASP A 654 -4.64 -19.08 4.17
C ASP A 654 -5.89 -18.44 4.79
N ASP A 655 -6.43 -19.09 5.82
CA ASP A 655 -7.59 -18.63 6.59
C ASP A 655 -7.36 -17.29 7.30
N ALA A 656 -6.09 -16.93 7.59
CA ALA A 656 -5.73 -15.65 8.21
C ALA A 656 -5.85 -14.47 7.24
N VAL A 657 -5.97 -14.73 5.93
CA VAL A 657 -6.16 -13.71 4.90
C VAL A 657 -7.36 -14.09 4.04
N PRO A 658 -8.53 -13.45 4.20
CA PRO A 658 -9.72 -13.85 3.47
C PRO A 658 -9.62 -13.55 1.98
N SER A 659 -10.18 -14.43 1.14
CA SER A 659 -10.31 -14.17 -0.30
C SER A 659 -11.17 -12.94 -0.56
N ILE A 660 -10.77 -12.09 -1.51
CA ILE A 660 -11.46 -10.85 -1.85
C ILE A 660 -12.16 -11.04 -3.19
N TYR A 661 -13.49 -10.94 -3.21
CA TYR A 661 -14.23 -10.98 -4.46
C TYR A 661 -14.48 -9.55 -4.97
N ILE A 662 -14.00 -9.26 -6.17
CA ILE A 662 -14.13 -7.96 -6.81
C ILE A 662 -15.13 -8.08 -7.97
N PHE A 663 -16.24 -7.35 -7.90
CA PHE A 663 -17.19 -7.29 -9.01
C PHE A 663 -16.50 -6.82 -10.30
N GLY A 664 -16.81 -7.47 -11.43
CA GLY A 664 -16.12 -7.28 -12.71
C GLY A 664 -14.86 -8.13 -12.82
N HIS A 665 -13.86 -7.80 -12.00
CA HIS A 665 -12.54 -8.44 -12.03
C HIS A 665 -12.56 -9.95 -11.71
N SER A 666 -13.24 -10.37 -10.64
CA SER A 666 -13.29 -11.78 -10.19
C SER A 666 -14.30 -12.66 -10.97
N SER A 667 -14.69 -12.24 -12.19
CA SER A 667 -15.68 -12.96 -12.99
C SER A 667 -15.18 -14.35 -13.43
N VAL A 668 -16.08 -15.34 -13.43
CA VAL A 668 -15.76 -16.73 -13.76
C VAL A 668 -16.02 -16.99 -15.24
N TYR A 669 -14.94 -17.16 -16.02
CA TYR A 669 -15.01 -17.20 -17.49
C TYR A 669 -15.91 -18.32 -18.05
N TRP A 670 -15.96 -19.51 -17.44
CA TRP A 670 -16.74 -20.62 -17.96
C TRP A 670 -18.25 -20.40 -17.79
N VAL A 671 -18.67 -19.65 -16.77
CA VAL A 671 -20.08 -19.28 -16.58
C VAL A 671 -20.55 -18.38 -17.72
N ASP A 672 -19.69 -17.45 -18.15
CA ASP A 672 -19.96 -16.60 -19.31
C ASP A 672 -20.10 -17.43 -20.59
N TRP A 673 -19.18 -18.37 -20.83
CA TRP A 673 -19.28 -19.25 -22.00
C TRP A 673 -20.56 -20.10 -22.00
N LEU A 674 -20.90 -20.71 -20.85
CA LEU A 674 -22.14 -21.46 -20.71
C LEU A 674 -23.37 -20.59 -21.01
N GLY A 675 -23.40 -19.38 -20.45
CA GLY A 675 -24.46 -18.40 -20.66
C GLY A 675 -24.56 -17.94 -22.13
N ILE A 676 -23.43 -17.65 -22.76
CA ILE A 676 -23.34 -17.28 -24.18
C ILE A 676 -23.84 -18.43 -25.06
N PHE A 677 -23.40 -19.67 -24.82
CA PHE A 677 -23.87 -20.82 -25.60
C PHE A 677 -25.37 -21.05 -25.46
N LEU A 678 -25.92 -20.89 -24.25
CA LEU A 678 -27.35 -20.96 -24.01
C LEU A 678 -28.10 -19.89 -24.82
N PHE A 679 -27.65 -18.63 -24.72
CA PHE A 679 -28.27 -17.50 -25.40
C PHE A 679 -28.19 -17.62 -26.93
N VAL A 680 -27.01 -17.91 -27.47
CA VAL A 680 -26.78 -18.09 -28.90
C VAL A 680 -27.53 -19.30 -29.42
N GLY A 681 -27.57 -20.41 -28.65
CA GLY A 681 -28.38 -21.59 -28.98
C GLY A 681 -29.86 -21.26 -29.16
N VAL A 682 -30.43 -20.47 -28.24
CA VAL A 682 -31.81 -19.97 -28.35
C VAL A 682 -31.99 -19.08 -29.58
N VAL A 683 -31.09 -18.13 -29.82
CA VAL A 683 -31.17 -17.24 -31.00
C VAL A 683 -31.09 -18.03 -32.30
N MET A 684 -30.16 -18.99 -32.42
CA MET A 684 -30.05 -19.87 -33.59
C MET A 684 -31.32 -20.71 -33.78
N GLY A 685 -31.86 -21.27 -32.69
CA GLY A 685 -33.14 -21.99 -32.71
C GLY A 685 -34.28 -21.12 -33.23
N ILE A 686 -34.36 -19.86 -32.78
CA ILE A 686 -35.35 -18.88 -33.24
C ILE A 686 -35.16 -18.54 -34.72
N VAL A 687 -33.92 -18.28 -35.16
CA VAL A 687 -33.62 -17.97 -36.57
C VAL A 687 -33.99 -19.15 -37.47
N LEU A 688 -33.63 -20.38 -37.09
CA LEU A 688 -34.00 -21.58 -37.81
C LEU A 688 -35.52 -21.75 -37.85
N HIS A 689 -36.17 -21.72 -36.69
CA HIS A 689 -37.62 -21.93 -36.58
C HIS A 689 -38.41 -20.83 -37.33
N SER A 690 -38.00 -19.57 -37.23
CA SER A 690 -38.61 -18.46 -37.98
C SER A 690 -38.41 -18.58 -39.48
N SER A 691 -37.21 -18.97 -39.93
CA SER A 691 -36.91 -19.19 -41.35
C SER A 691 -37.74 -20.33 -41.94
N LEU A 692 -37.85 -21.45 -41.23
CA LEU A 692 -38.72 -22.57 -41.61
C LEU A 692 -40.19 -22.13 -41.68
N ARG A 693 -40.65 -21.34 -40.71
CA ARG A 693 -42.03 -20.80 -40.69
C ARG A 693 -42.29 -19.90 -41.91
N LEU A 694 -41.35 -19.04 -42.28
CA LEU A 694 -41.47 -18.19 -43.47
C LEU A 694 -41.41 -19.01 -44.77
N TYR A 695 -40.58 -20.05 -44.82
CA TYR A 695 -40.45 -20.93 -45.98
C TYR A 695 -41.74 -21.73 -46.23
N PHE A 696 -42.24 -22.44 -45.22
CA PHE A 696 -43.46 -23.25 -45.34
C PHE A 696 -44.75 -22.42 -45.34
N GLY A 697 -44.78 -21.28 -44.65
CA GLY A 697 -45.92 -20.37 -44.66
C GLY A 697 -46.17 -19.70 -46.02
N ARG A 698 -45.17 -19.67 -46.92
CA ARG A 698 -45.37 -19.26 -48.32
C ARG A 698 -46.06 -20.34 -49.18
N GLN A 699 -46.01 -21.60 -48.74
CA GLN A 699 -46.58 -22.74 -49.48
C GLN A 699 -48.02 -23.05 -49.07
N ASN A 700 -48.44 -22.62 -47.87
CA ASN A 700 -49.77 -22.87 -47.33
C ASN A 700 -50.55 -21.55 -47.22
N GLN A 701 -51.71 -21.44 -47.88
CA GLN A 701 -52.62 -20.31 -47.68
C GLN A 701 -53.39 -20.50 -46.36
N PRO A 702 -53.35 -19.55 -45.42
CA PRO A 702 -54.11 -19.67 -44.19
C PRO A 702 -55.62 -19.59 -44.50
N ALA A 703 -56.39 -20.53 -43.97
CA ALA A 703 -57.85 -20.42 -43.99
C ALA A 703 -58.27 -19.20 -43.14
N HIS A 704 -59.08 -18.30 -43.71
CA HIS A 704 -59.66 -17.19 -42.96
C HIS A 704 -60.72 -17.71 -41.98
N THR A 705 -60.30 -18.02 -40.75
CA THR A 705 -61.20 -18.26 -39.62
C THR A 705 -61.75 -16.94 -39.09
N ALA A 706 -63.06 -16.85 -38.92
CA ALA A 706 -63.70 -15.67 -38.35
C ALA A 706 -63.30 -15.52 -36.87
N THR A 707 -62.81 -14.35 -36.48
CA THR A 707 -62.38 -14.06 -35.09
C THR A 707 -63.35 -13.11 -34.40
N ARG A 708 -63.46 -13.23 -33.07
CA ARG A 708 -64.16 -12.27 -32.20
C ARG A 708 -63.18 -11.60 -31.24
N ARG A 709 -63.42 -10.32 -30.97
CA ARG A 709 -62.61 -9.53 -30.05
C ARG A 709 -63.05 -9.78 -28.60
N VAL A 710 -62.16 -10.36 -27.79
CA VAL A 710 -62.41 -10.70 -26.38
C VAL A 710 -61.49 -9.88 -25.48
N TYR A 711 -62.02 -9.31 -24.40
CA TYR A 711 -61.20 -8.64 -23.38
C TYR A 711 -60.49 -9.71 -22.54
N MET A 712 -59.19 -9.88 -22.77
CA MET A 712 -58.39 -11.00 -22.27
C MET A 712 -57.54 -10.62 -21.06
N TYR A 713 -56.97 -9.41 -21.06
CA TYR A 713 -56.02 -8.96 -20.05
C TYR A 713 -56.53 -7.70 -19.36
N GLY A 714 -56.59 -7.70 -18.02
CA GLY A 714 -57.02 -6.55 -17.22
C GLY A 714 -56.04 -5.38 -17.26
N VAL A 715 -56.48 -4.18 -16.84
CA VAL A 715 -55.60 -2.99 -16.78
C VAL A 715 -54.40 -3.24 -15.86
N TYR A 716 -54.65 -3.82 -14.69
CA TYR A 716 -53.61 -4.17 -13.72
C TYR A 716 -52.59 -5.16 -14.32
N GLU A 717 -53.05 -6.25 -14.93
CA GLU A 717 -52.18 -7.28 -15.52
C GLU A 717 -51.24 -6.70 -16.58
N ARG A 718 -51.76 -5.78 -17.41
CA ARG A 718 -50.96 -5.09 -18.43
C ARG A 718 -49.91 -4.17 -17.82
N LEU A 719 -50.30 -3.34 -16.84
CA LEU A 719 -49.37 -2.44 -16.16
C LEU A 719 -48.28 -3.22 -15.41
N TRP A 720 -48.66 -4.26 -14.67
CA TRP A 720 -47.75 -5.16 -13.97
C TRP A 720 -46.73 -5.79 -14.92
N HIS A 721 -47.20 -6.33 -16.04
CA HIS A 721 -46.33 -6.98 -17.03
C HIS A 721 -45.36 -6.00 -17.68
N TRP A 722 -45.83 -4.85 -18.18
CA TRP A 722 -44.97 -3.89 -18.86
C TRP A 722 -43.97 -3.23 -17.92
N LEU A 723 -44.35 -2.97 -16.67
CA LEU A 723 -43.42 -2.55 -15.62
C LEU A 723 -42.36 -3.63 -15.38
N GLN A 724 -42.78 -4.89 -15.22
CA GLN A 724 -41.85 -6.01 -15.04
C GLN A 724 -40.89 -6.17 -16.21
N THR A 725 -41.39 -6.08 -17.45
CA THR A 725 -40.57 -6.15 -18.67
C THR A 725 -39.53 -5.03 -18.71
N ALA A 726 -39.94 -3.78 -18.48
CA ALA A 726 -39.02 -2.65 -18.46
C ALA A 726 -37.93 -2.80 -17.39
N VAL A 727 -38.31 -3.26 -16.19
CA VAL A 727 -37.39 -3.47 -15.07
C VAL A 727 -36.42 -4.62 -15.33
N ILE A 728 -36.89 -5.77 -15.84
CA ILE A 728 -36.02 -6.92 -16.15
C ILE A 728 -35.01 -6.55 -17.24
N LEU A 729 -35.44 -5.86 -18.30
CA LEU A 729 -34.51 -5.41 -19.35
C LEU A 729 -33.49 -4.42 -18.79
N GLY A 730 -33.90 -3.50 -17.93
CA GLY A 730 -33.00 -2.59 -17.23
C GLY A 730 -32.01 -3.31 -16.31
N LEU A 731 -32.45 -4.34 -15.58
CA LEU A 731 -31.60 -5.17 -14.72
C LEU A 731 -30.58 -5.99 -15.52
N LEU A 732 -30.99 -6.58 -16.64
CA LEU A 732 -30.07 -7.30 -17.53
C LEU A 732 -29.00 -6.35 -18.09
N PHE A 733 -29.41 -5.16 -18.53
CA PHE A 733 -28.50 -4.15 -19.07
C PHE A 733 -27.50 -3.65 -18.02
N THR A 734 -28.01 -3.22 -16.86
CA THR A 734 -27.16 -2.74 -15.76
C THR A 734 -26.28 -3.85 -15.18
N GLY A 735 -26.81 -5.08 -15.05
CA GLY A 735 -26.05 -6.25 -14.60
C GLY A 735 -24.90 -6.61 -15.53
N LEU A 736 -25.10 -6.52 -16.86
CA LEU A 736 -24.03 -6.73 -17.84
C LEU A 736 -22.90 -5.70 -17.70
N ILE A 737 -23.24 -4.43 -17.44
CA ILE A 737 -22.25 -3.37 -17.21
C ILE A 737 -21.47 -3.63 -15.92
N ILE A 738 -22.14 -4.03 -14.83
CA ILE A 738 -21.49 -4.38 -13.55
C ILE A 738 -20.55 -5.58 -13.72
N HIS A 739 -20.96 -6.56 -14.54
CA HIS A 739 -20.19 -7.78 -14.79
C HIS A 739 -18.95 -7.55 -15.67
N LYS A 740 -18.99 -6.58 -16.60
CA LYS A 740 -17.88 -6.22 -17.51
C LYS A 740 -17.70 -4.69 -17.62
N PRO A 741 -17.23 -4.01 -16.56
CA PRO A 741 -17.21 -2.54 -16.52
C PRO A 741 -16.24 -1.89 -17.51
N ASP A 742 -15.18 -2.61 -17.90
CA ASP A 742 -14.19 -2.25 -18.92
C ASP A 742 -14.82 -2.05 -20.30
N LYS A 743 -15.76 -2.93 -20.69
CA LYS A 743 -16.42 -2.88 -22.01
C LYS A 743 -17.43 -1.74 -22.15
N PHE A 744 -17.84 -1.14 -21.03
CA PHE A 744 -18.90 -0.14 -20.97
C PHE A 744 -18.43 1.16 -20.30
N GLY A 745 -17.19 1.58 -20.59
CA GLY A 745 -16.55 2.74 -19.96
C GLY A 745 -17.24 4.10 -20.14
N LEU A 746 -18.34 4.17 -20.90
CA LEU A 746 -19.19 5.36 -21.05
C LEU A 746 -20.14 5.57 -19.87
N PHE A 747 -20.36 4.54 -19.04
CA PHE A 747 -21.26 4.57 -17.89
C PHE A 747 -20.49 4.62 -16.57
N SER A 748 -20.99 5.41 -15.61
CA SER A 748 -20.44 5.46 -14.25
C SER A 748 -20.79 4.16 -13.50
N PHE A 749 -19.76 3.44 -13.03
CA PHE A 749 -19.94 2.16 -12.34
C PHE A 749 -20.83 2.29 -11.09
N ASN A 750 -20.54 3.25 -10.21
CA ASN A 750 -21.34 3.50 -9.00
C ASN A 750 -22.81 3.80 -9.36
N TYR A 751 -23.02 4.67 -10.34
CA TYR A 751 -24.39 5.02 -10.76
C TYR A 751 -25.14 3.80 -11.30
N VAL A 752 -24.49 2.97 -12.11
CA VAL A 752 -25.09 1.73 -12.65
C VAL A 752 -25.46 0.76 -11.53
N VAL A 753 -24.59 0.56 -10.53
CA VAL A 753 -24.90 -0.27 -9.35
C VAL A 753 -26.11 0.28 -8.60
N GLN A 754 -26.18 1.60 -8.40
CA GLN A 754 -27.33 2.24 -7.75
C GLN A 754 -28.63 2.02 -8.54
N VAL A 755 -28.60 2.24 -9.86
CA VAL A 755 -29.78 2.00 -10.73
C VAL A 755 -30.18 0.53 -10.70
N HIS A 756 -29.22 -0.41 -10.74
CA HIS A 756 -29.49 -1.83 -10.64
C HIS A 756 -30.25 -2.17 -9.34
N ASN A 757 -29.79 -1.65 -8.20
CA ASN A 757 -30.44 -1.87 -6.92
C ASN A 757 -31.85 -1.26 -6.84
N ILE A 758 -32.05 -0.05 -7.39
CA ILE A 758 -33.37 0.58 -7.46
C ILE A 758 -34.32 -0.26 -8.31
N LEU A 759 -33.87 -0.71 -9.48
CA LEU A 759 -34.65 -1.59 -10.35
C LEU A 759 -34.96 -2.93 -9.67
N ALA A 760 -34.02 -3.50 -8.91
CA ALA A 760 -34.22 -4.73 -8.16
C ALA A 760 -35.27 -4.55 -7.06
N LEU A 761 -35.26 -3.41 -6.36
CA LEU A 761 -36.28 -3.07 -5.37
C LEU A 761 -37.66 -2.90 -6.03
N ILE A 762 -37.74 -2.21 -7.17
CA ILE A 762 -38.99 -2.08 -7.94
C ILE A 762 -39.49 -3.46 -8.36
N LEU A 763 -38.62 -4.36 -8.83
CA LEU A 763 -38.98 -5.73 -9.18
C LEU A 763 -39.54 -6.48 -7.98
N LEU A 764 -38.88 -6.38 -6.82
CA LEU A 764 -39.30 -7.05 -5.59
C LEU A 764 -40.69 -6.57 -5.13
N VAL A 765 -40.91 -5.25 -5.10
CA VAL A 765 -42.21 -4.66 -4.75
C VAL A 765 -43.29 -5.07 -5.77
N ASN A 766 -42.98 -5.01 -7.06
CA ASN A 766 -43.90 -5.41 -8.12
C ASN A 766 -44.26 -6.90 -8.03
N ALA A 767 -43.29 -7.77 -7.70
CA ALA A 767 -43.52 -9.20 -7.49
C ALA A 767 -44.39 -9.46 -6.25
N ALA A 768 -44.14 -8.76 -5.14
CA ALA A 768 -44.95 -8.88 -3.92
C ALA A 768 -46.40 -8.42 -4.14
N LEU A 769 -46.60 -7.29 -4.81
CA LEU A 769 -47.93 -6.79 -5.17
C LEU A 769 -48.65 -7.76 -6.13
N SER A 770 -47.91 -8.34 -7.08
CA SER A 770 -48.45 -9.34 -8.00
C SER A 770 -48.88 -10.61 -7.27
N LEU A 771 -48.05 -11.14 -6.37
CA LEU A 771 -48.40 -12.29 -5.56
C LEU A 771 -49.65 -12.02 -4.72
N PHE A 772 -49.71 -10.86 -4.06
CA PHE A 772 -50.90 -10.44 -3.31
C PHE A 772 -52.14 -10.36 -4.19
N TYR A 773 -52.05 -9.71 -5.35
CA TYR A 773 -53.16 -9.61 -6.29
C TYR A 773 -53.67 -10.98 -6.72
N HIS A 774 -52.79 -11.89 -7.17
CA HIS A 774 -53.17 -13.21 -7.66
C HIS A 774 -53.73 -14.12 -6.56
N LEU A 775 -53.27 -13.96 -5.31
CA LEU A 775 -53.84 -14.66 -4.16
C LEU A 775 -55.22 -14.09 -3.79
N ALA A 776 -55.37 -12.77 -3.76
CA ALA A 776 -56.61 -12.10 -3.38
C ALA A 776 -57.73 -12.25 -4.43
N SER A 777 -57.39 -12.21 -5.73
CA SER A 777 -58.33 -12.37 -6.83
C SER A 777 -58.65 -13.83 -7.14
N GLY A 778 -57.83 -14.78 -6.65
CA GLY A 778 -57.95 -16.21 -6.99
C GLY A 778 -57.39 -16.56 -8.38
N GLU A 779 -56.84 -15.59 -9.12
CA GLU A 779 -56.24 -15.77 -10.44
C GLU A 779 -55.01 -16.68 -10.42
N ILE A 780 -54.42 -16.94 -9.24
CA ILE A 780 -53.32 -17.89 -9.06
C ILE A 780 -53.63 -19.29 -9.63
N ARG A 781 -54.92 -19.67 -9.69
CA ARG A 781 -55.37 -20.94 -10.27
C ARG A 781 -55.00 -21.11 -11.75
N GLN A 782 -54.76 -20.02 -12.48
CA GLN A 782 -54.35 -20.07 -13.90
C GLN A 782 -52.92 -20.60 -14.08
N TYR A 783 -52.09 -20.56 -13.03
CA TYR A 783 -50.70 -21.01 -13.05
C TYR A 783 -50.52 -22.42 -12.49
N LEU A 784 -51.58 -23.04 -11.94
CA LEU A 784 -51.53 -24.39 -11.37
C LEU A 784 -51.94 -25.44 -12.43
N PRO A 785 -51.06 -26.39 -12.77
CA PRO A 785 -51.40 -27.43 -13.74
C PRO A 785 -52.48 -28.38 -13.17
N ARG A 786 -53.41 -28.81 -14.03
CA ARG A 786 -54.44 -29.80 -13.65
C ARG A 786 -53.81 -31.20 -13.63
N PRO A 787 -53.93 -31.99 -12.54
CA PRO A 787 -53.19 -33.24 -12.41
C PRO A 787 -53.58 -34.37 -13.39
N ARG A 788 -54.70 -34.27 -14.12
CA ARG A 788 -55.13 -35.25 -15.13
C ARG A 788 -54.98 -34.65 -16.54
N GLY A 789 -54.29 -35.37 -17.44
CA GLY A 789 -54.16 -35.05 -18.87
C GLY A 789 -53.14 -33.96 -19.23
N PHE A 790 -52.46 -33.37 -18.25
CA PHE A 790 -51.51 -32.27 -18.49
C PHE A 790 -50.30 -32.69 -19.34
N ILE A 791 -49.77 -33.89 -19.11
CA ILE A 791 -48.61 -34.40 -19.87
C ILE A 791 -48.97 -34.60 -21.33
N ASP A 792 -50.15 -35.18 -21.61
CA ASP A 792 -50.63 -35.40 -22.97
C ASP A 792 -50.83 -34.07 -23.71
N GLN A 793 -51.48 -33.10 -23.07
CA GLN A 793 -51.70 -31.76 -23.64
C GLN A 793 -50.38 -30.98 -23.83
N ALA A 794 -49.41 -31.15 -22.93
CA ALA A 794 -48.07 -30.57 -23.09
C ALA A 794 -47.31 -31.21 -24.27
N ALA A 795 -47.44 -32.52 -24.47
CA ALA A 795 -46.87 -33.23 -25.61
C ALA A 795 -47.52 -32.79 -26.93
N GLU A 796 -48.85 -32.66 -26.98
CA GLU A 796 -49.58 -32.12 -28.15
C GLU A 796 -49.11 -30.71 -28.49
N GLN A 797 -48.97 -29.84 -27.49
CA GLN A 797 -48.47 -28.48 -27.66
C GLN A 797 -47.01 -28.45 -28.15
N ALA A 798 -46.17 -29.39 -27.69
CA ALA A 798 -44.78 -29.52 -28.14
C ALA A 798 -44.69 -30.00 -29.60
N ILE A 799 -45.49 -31.01 -29.97
CA ILE A 799 -45.58 -31.52 -31.34
C ILE A 799 -46.06 -30.41 -32.29
N TYR A 800 -47.02 -29.59 -31.85
CA TYR A 800 -47.46 -28.42 -32.62
C TYR A 800 -46.31 -27.47 -32.92
N TYR A 801 -45.54 -27.02 -31.92
CA TYR A 801 -44.42 -26.10 -32.15
C TYR A 801 -43.28 -26.75 -32.95
N LEU A 802 -43.00 -28.04 -32.78
CA LEU A 802 -41.93 -28.73 -33.52
C LEU A 802 -42.29 -29.09 -34.96
N ARG A 803 -43.59 -29.24 -35.28
CA ARG A 803 -44.05 -29.76 -36.58
C ARG A 803 -45.34 -29.14 -37.10
N GLY A 804 -46.39 -29.07 -36.27
CA GLY A 804 -47.74 -28.66 -36.71
C GLY A 804 -47.81 -27.21 -37.21
N ILE A 805 -47.08 -26.30 -36.56
CA ILE A 805 -47.02 -24.88 -36.93
C ILE A 805 -46.48 -24.65 -38.35
N PHE A 806 -45.59 -25.54 -38.84
CA PHE A 806 -45.08 -25.48 -40.22
C PHE A 806 -46.07 -26.01 -41.25
N ARG A 807 -47.03 -26.84 -40.82
CA ARG A 807 -48.08 -27.43 -41.68
C ARG A 807 -49.35 -26.59 -41.76
N GLY A 808 -49.46 -25.57 -40.92
CA GLY A 808 -50.70 -24.78 -40.78
C GLY A 808 -51.79 -25.53 -40.03
N ASP A 809 -51.44 -26.53 -39.21
CA ASP A 809 -52.39 -27.20 -38.33
C ASP A 809 -53.01 -26.16 -37.35
N PRO A 810 -54.25 -26.33 -36.89
CA PRO A 810 -54.84 -25.45 -35.88
C PRO A 810 -54.06 -25.54 -34.56
N HIS A 811 -53.95 -24.42 -33.84
CA HIS A 811 -53.27 -24.40 -32.54
C HIS A 811 -54.06 -25.29 -31.54
N PRO A 812 -53.42 -26.23 -30.81
CA PRO A 812 -54.11 -27.23 -29.99
C PRO A 812 -54.76 -26.67 -28.71
N PHE A 813 -54.59 -25.38 -28.46
CA PHE A 813 -55.10 -24.69 -27.28
C PHE A 813 -55.69 -23.33 -27.68
N GLU A 814 -56.96 -23.10 -27.35
CA GLU A 814 -57.61 -21.81 -27.49
C GLU A 814 -57.63 -21.05 -26.17
N LYS A 815 -57.30 -19.76 -26.21
CA LYS A 815 -57.27 -18.91 -25.02
C LYS A 815 -58.68 -18.47 -24.65
N THR A 816 -59.03 -18.61 -23.38
CA THR A 816 -60.23 -18.00 -22.79
C THR A 816 -59.83 -17.09 -21.62
N PRO A 817 -60.69 -16.16 -21.19
CA PRO A 817 -60.41 -15.33 -20.00
C PRO A 817 -60.08 -16.15 -18.74
N ASP A 818 -60.63 -17.36 -18.61
CA ASP A 818 -60.39 -18.26 -17.47
C ASP A 818 -59.17 -19.20 -17.68
N HIS A 819 -58.73 -19.39 -18.94
CA HIS A 819 -57.61 -20.24 -19.35
C HIS A 819 -56.71 -19.52 -20.36
N LYS A 820 -55.88 -18.60 -19.85
CA LYS A 820 -55.02 -17.73 -20.67
C LYS A 820 -53.71 -18.37 -21.13
N LEU A 821 -53.29 -19.47 -20.51
CA LEU A 821 -51.97 -20.10 -20.66
C LEU A 821 -52.09 -21.53 -21.19
N ASN A 822 -51.33 -21.85 -22.24
CA ASN A 822 -51.22 -23.24 -22.70
C ASN A 822 -50.35 -24.08 -21.75
N PRO A 823 -50.38 -25.43 -21.81
CA PRO A 823 -49.64 -26.29 -20.87
C PRO A 823 -48.12 -26.04 -20.86
N LEU A 824 -47.48 -25.81 -22.01
CA LEU A 824 -46.04 -25.48 -22.07
C LEU A 824 -45.74 -24.11 -21.45
N GLN A 825 -46.61 -23.13 -21.65
CA GLN A 825 -46.53 -21.83 -21.00
C GLN A 825 -46.73 -21.95 -19.50
N GLN A 826 -47.64 -22.80 -19.01
CA GLN A 826 -47.80 -23.06 -17.58
C GLN A 826 -46.53 -23.65 -16.96
N ILE A 827 -45.87 -24.63 -17.61
CA ILE A 827 -44.56 -25.15 -17.16
C ILE A 827 -43.52 -24.03 -17.13
N THR A 828 -43.47 -23.24 -18.21
CA THR A 828 -42.48 -22.19 -18.37
C THR A 828 -42.65 -21.07 -17.33
N TYR A 829 -43.89 -20.61 -17.10
CA TYR A 829 -44.20 -19.60 -16.09
C TYR A 829 -44.07 -20.15 -14.68
N PHE A 830 -44.35 -21.44 -14.45
CA PHE A 830 -44.06 -22.08 -13.17
C PHE A 830 -42.56 -22.02 -12.88
N GLY A 831 -41.71 -22.43 -13.82
CA GLY A 831 -40.25 -22.34 -13.69
C GLY A 831 -39.75 -20.90 -13.55
N LEU A 832 -40.28 -19.96 -14.34
CA LEU A 832 -39.89 -18.55 -14.27
C LEU A 832 -40.26 -17.92 -12.92
N LEU A 833 -41.52 -18.02 -12.51
CA LEU A 833 -42.06 -17.32 -11.34
C LEU A 833 -41.70 -17.99 -10.02
N ASN A 834 -41.47 -19.31 -10.00
CA ASN A 834 -41.20 -20.06 -8.76
C ASN A 834 -39.73 -20.51 -8.64
N VAL A 835 -38.94 -20.46 -9.72
CA VAL A 835 -37.52 -20.87 -9.70
C VAL A 835 -36.62 -19.73 -10.13
N LEU A 836 -36.62 -19.35 -11.42
CA LEU A 836 -35.62 -18.39 -11.94
C LEU A 836 -35.70 -17.01 -11.28
N LEU A 837 -36.87 -16.37 -11.26
CA LEU A 837 -37.02 -15.04 -10.66
C LEU A 837 -36.81 -15.06 -9.14
N PRO A 838 -37.37 -16.00 -8.36
CA PRO A 838 -37.06 -16.09 -6.94
C PRO A 838 -35.59 -16.33 -6.65
N LEU A 839 -34.90 -17.17 -7.43
CA LEU A 839 -33.46 -17.40 -7.26
C LEU A 839 -32.66 -16.13 -7.61
N GLN A 840 -33.01 -15.41 -8.68
CA GLN A 840 -32.36 -14.13 -9.03
C GLN A 840 -32.55 -13.10 -7.89
N ILE A 841 -33.77 -12.98 -7.36
CA ILE A 841 -34.09 -12.08 -6.25
C ILE A 841 -33.32 -12.49 -4.99
N LEU A 842 -33.34 -13.78 -4.62
CA LEU A 842 -32.68 -14.28 -3.43
C LEU A 842 -31.17 -14.07 -3.48
N THR A 843 -30.53 -14.45 -4.59
CA THR A 843 -29.09 -14.24 -4.78
C THR A 843 -28.74 -12.75 -4.78
N GLY A 844 -29.55 -11.90 -5.42
CA GLY A 844 -29.36 -10.45 -5.40
C GLY A 844 -29.50 -9.84 -3.99
N ILE A 845 -30.47 -10.28 -3.19
CA ILE A 845 -30.65 -9.86 -1.80
C ILE A 845 -29.46 -10.31 -0.95
N LEU A 846 -28.97 -11.54 -1.12
CA LEU A 846 -27.81 -12.05 -0.39
C LEU A 846 -26.54 -11.28 -0.74
N MET A 847 -26.34 -10.93 -2.01
CA MET A 847 -25.21 -10.10 -2.45
C MET A 847 -25.31 -8.67 -1.92
N TRP A 848 -26.48 -8.03 -2.02
CA TRP A 848 -26.71 -6.68 -1.47
C TRP A 848 -26.59 -6.65 0.05
N GLY A 849 -27.10 -7.69 0.70
CA GLY A 849 -27.06 -7.88 2.15
C GLY A 849 -25.70 -8.31 2.68
N ALA A 850 -24.73 -8.66 1.83
CA ALA A 850 -23.38 -9.06 2.26
C ALA A 850 -22.69 -7.97 3.11
N GLN A 851 -23.07 -6.70 2.94
CA GLN A 851 -22.56 -5.61 3.79
C GLN A 851 -23.15 -5.58 5.20
N GLN A 852 -24.44 -5.95 5.34
CA GLN A 852 -25.20 -5.87 6.58
C GLN A 852 -25.25 -7.19 7.35
N TRP A 853 -25.22 -8.31 6.62
CA TRP A 853 -25.33 -9.68 7.14
C TRP A 853 -24.23 -10.58 6.55
N PRO A 854 -22.94 -10.25 6.77
CA PRO A 854 -21.82 -10.97 6.17
C PRO A 854 -21.83 -12.47 6.49
N ASP A 855 -22.18 -12.85 7.72
CA ASP A 855 -22.24 -14.25 8.16
C ASP A 855 -23.27 -15.08 7.38
N ILE A 856 -24.41 -14.49 7.04
CA ILE A 856 -25.46 -15.17 6.29
C ILE A 856 -24.99 -15.40 4.86
N ALA A 857 -24.40 -14.38 4.23
CA ALA A 857 -23.85 -14.50 2.89
C ALA A 857 -22.71 -15.55 2.86
N ALA A 858 -21.82 -15.54 3.84
CA ALA A 858 -20.72 -16.49 3.97
C ALA A 858 -21.20 -17.95 4.06
N ARG A 859 -22.26 -18.23 4.85
CA ARG A 859 -22.86 -19.58 4.94
C ARG A 859 -23.41 -20.12 3.62
N THR A 860 -23.71 -19.23 2.67
CA THR A 860 -24.17 -19.61 1.33
C THR A 860 -23.04 -19.69 0.30
N GLY A 861 -21.78 -19.63 0.74
CA GLY A 861 -20.57 -19.65 -0.12
C GLY A 861 -19.99 -18.27 -0.42
N GLY A 862 -20.55 -17.20 0.14
CA GLY A 862 -20.07 -15.83 -0.04
C GLY A 862 -20.18 -15.30 -1.47
N LEU A 863 -19.59 -14.13 -1.72
CA LEU A 863 -19.54 -13.53 -3.06
C LEU A 863 -18.88 -14.42 -4.14
N PRO A 864 -17.82 -15.20 -3.86
CA PRO A 864 -17.22 -16.12 -4.85
C PRO A 864 -18.20 -17.14 -5.42
N PHE A 865 -19.22 -17.56 -4.67
CA PHE A 865 -20.27 -18.44 -5.16
C PHE A 865 -21.50 -17.66 -5.67
N LEU A 866 -21.97 -16.70 -4.87
CA LEU A 866 -23.22 -15.99 -5.14
C LEU A 866 -23.18 -15.20 -6.46
N ALA A 867 -22.07 -14.51 -6.75
CA ALA A 867 -21.99 -13.66 -7.93
C ALA A 867 -21.97 -14.47 -9.25
N PRO A 868 -21.14 -15.53 -9.42
CA PRO A 868 -21.22 -16.39 -10.60
C PRO A 868 -22.58 -17.06 -10.76
N PHE A 869 -23.21 -17.49 -9.66
CA PHE A 869 -24.53 -18.11 -9.70
C PHE A 869 -25.63 -17.11 -10.12
N HIS A 870 -25.58 -15.88 -9.59
CA HIS A 870 -26.48 -14.79 -9.98
C HIS A 870 -26.34 -14.44 -11.48
N THR A 871 -25.11 -14.41 -12.00
CA THR A 871 -24.82 -14.19 -13.42
C THR A 871 -25.35 -15.34 -14.30
N LEU A 872 -25.20 -16.60 -13.85
CA LEU A 872 -25.75 -17.75 -14.58
C LEU A 872 -27.28 -17.69 -14.72
N ILE A 873 -27.98 -17.34 -13.64
CA ILE A 873 -29.45 -17.17 -13.66
C ILE A 873 -29.83 -15.99 -14.57
N ALA A 874 -29.06 -14.90 -14.56
CA ALA A 874 -29.28 -13.75 -15.44
C ALA A 874 -29.16 -14.14 -16.94
N TRP A 875 -28.17 -14.97 -17.30
CA TRP A 875 -28.05 -15.52 -18.66
C TRP A 875 -29.27 -16.37 -19.06
N ALA A 876 -29.76 -17.22 -18.15
CA ALA A 876 -30.97 -18.01 -18.38
C ALA A 876 -32.22 -17.11 -18.55
N LEU A 877 -32.34 -16.04 -17.76
CA LEU A 877 -33.40 -15.04 -17.89
C LEU A 877 -33.31 -14.29 -19.22
N ALA A 878 -32.11 -13.89 -19.66
CA ALA A 878 -31.92 -13.24 -20.96
C ALA A 878 -32.34 -14.15 -22.13
N ALA A 879 -31.93 -15.42 -22.09
CA ALA A 879 -32.33 -16.42 -23.09
C ALA A 879 -33.86 -16.64 -23.08
N PHE A 880 -34.46 -16.74 -21.89
CA PHE A 880 -35.92 -16.83 -21.73
C PHE A 880 -36.64 -15.63 -22.32
N VAL A 881 -36.20 -14.38 -22.05
CA VAL A 881 -36.85 -13.17 -22.55
C VAL A 881 -36.89 -13.15 -24.09
N ILE A 882 -35.78 -13.49 -24.74
CA ILE A 882 -35.74 -13.53 -26.21
C ILE A 882 -36.65 -14.62 -26.78
N MET A 883 -36.62 -15.82 -26.19
CA MET A 883 -37.52 -16.90 -26.58
C MET A 883 -38.99 -16.51 -26.37
N HIS A 884 -39.31 -15.88 -25.24
CA HIS A 884 -40.65 -15.43 -24.90
C HIS A 884 -41.16 -14.42 -25.93
N VAL A 885 -40.38 -13.39 -26.25
CA VAL A 885 -40.72 -12.40 -27.27
C VAL A 885 -40.95 -13.07 -28.62
N TYR A 886 -40.10 -14.03 -29.01
CA TYR A 886 -40.29 -14.78 -30.25
C TYR A 886 -41.62 -15.55 -30.28
N LEU A 887 -41.95 -16.27 -29.20
CA LEU A 887 -43.20 -17.04 -29.11
C LEU A 887 -44.44 -16.14 -29.19
N THR A 888 -44.37 -14.86 -28.79
CA THR A 888 -45.49 -13.93 -29.01
C THR A 888 -45.79 -13.68 -30.51
N THR A 889 -44.84 -13.97 -31.40
CA THR A 889 -45.00 -13.81 -32.85
C THR A 889 -45.63 -15.01 -33.55
N THR A 890 -45.95 -16.09 -32.82
CA THR A 890 -46.52 -17.33 -33.39
C THR A 890 -48.04 -17.34 -33.44
N GLY A 891 -48.70 -16.20 -33.22
CA GLY A 891 -50.15 -16.06 -33.35
C GLY A 891 -50.61 -15.90 -34.81
N HIS A 892 -51.92 -15.70 -35.01
CA HIS A 892 -52.53 -15.51 -36.34
C HIS A 892 -51.94 -14.33 -37.12
N THR A 893 -51.42 -13.32 -36.42
CA THR A 893 -50.46 -12.36 -36.96
C THR A 893 -49.25 -12.24 -36.04
N PRO A 894 -48.06 -11.82 -36.55
CA PRO A 894 -46.87 -11.66 -35.72
C PRO A 894 -47.02 -10.67 -34.56
N THR A 895 -48.00 -9.77 -34.63
CA THR A 895 -48.26 -8.76 -33.59
C THR A 895 -49.49 -9.04 -32.74
N ALA A 896 -50.25 -10.10 -33.02
CA ALA A 896 -51.54 -10.38 -32.39
C ALA A 896 -51.44 -10.42 -30.86
N ALA A 897 -50.55 -11.27 -30.33
CA ALA A 897 -50.38 -11.43 -28.88
C ALA A 897 -49.82 -10.15 -28.22
N ILE A 898 -48.93 -9.45 -28.92
CA ILE A 898 -48.35 -8.17 -28.44
C ILE A 898 -49.45 -7.11 -28.33
N LYS A 899 -50.28 -6.96 -29.39
CA LYS A 899 -51.44 -6.05 -29.37
C LYS A 899 -52.36 -6.43 -28.22
N GLY A 900 -52.71 -7.70 -28.06
CA GLY A 900 -53.50 -8.19 -26.93
C GLY A 900 -52.97 -7.71 -25.58
N MET A 901 -51.66 -7.79 -25.36
CA MET A 901 -51.03 -7.36 -24.10
C MET A 901 -50.90 -5.84 -23.94
N VAL A 902 -51.00 -5.06 -25.02
CA VAL A 902 -50.99 -3.59 -24.97
C VAL A 902 -52.40 -3.05 -24.76
N ILE A 903 -53.37 -3.48 -25.57
CA ILE A 903 -54.74 -2.94 -25.57
C ILE A 903 -55.72 -3.71 -24.68
N GLY A 904 -55.37 -4.93 -24.25
CA GLY A 904 -56.21 -5.81 -23.42
C GLY A 904 -57.19 -6.69 -24.18
N TYR A 905 -57.30 -6.54 -25.49
CA TYR A 905 -58.23 -7.29 -26.34
C TYR A 905 -57.48 -8.23 -27.28
N ASP A 906 -57.84 -9.52 -27.26
CA ASP A 906 -57.30 -10.55 -28.15
C ASP A 906 -58.37 -10.97 -29.19
N GLU A 907 -57.93 -11.46 -30.34
CA GLU A 907 -58.81 -12.00 -31.39
C GLU A 907 -58.83 -13.52 -31.29
N VAL A 908 -59.96 -14.07 -30.85
CA VAL A 908 -60.16 -15.51 -30.65
C VAL A 908 -61.03 -16.06 -31.77
N VAL A 909 -60.70 -17.25 -32.28
CA VAL A 909 -61.49 -17.92 -33.33
C VAL A 909 -62.92 -18.16 -32.83
N MET A 910 -63.92 -17.91 -33.68
CA MET A 910 -65.31 -18.24 -33.37
C MET A 910 -65.55 -19.73 -33.66
N GLU A 911 -65.98 -20.48 -32.65
CA GLU A 911 -66.49 -21.85 -32.80
C GLU A 911 -67.73 -21.92 -33.71
#